data_AF-A0A9W2YML9-F1
#
_entry.id   AF-A0A9W2YML9-F1
#
_cell.length_a   1.000
_cell.length_b   1.000
_cell.length_c   1.000
_cell.angle_alpha   90.00
_cell.angle_beta   90.00
_cell.angle_gamma   90.00
#
_symmetry.space_group_name_H-M   'P 1'
#
loop_
_entity.id
_entity.type
_entity.pdbx_description
1 polymer ?
#
loop_
_entity_poly.entity_id
_entity_poly.type
_entity_poly.pdbx_seq_one_letter_code
_entity_poly.pdbx_strand_id
1 'polypeptide(L)'
;MNQLCLVLFLFIEFTVGQNTCLYNGKKYSNGEVTSFDDCKTCYCGVFGIYCFKKPCRDHVTCKMNKNINTNIPEASGITTKSEDECVSKCLADSKCRLSKYDVSDRLCALASEEVLNKTYFEFGVHVFIKECTEFPARLVTTATSSSTPETTTKIPSTKIEWYTTSTAKPEIKTTSTVTMKQPMTTTTVNISSPPESRLQIYGSSEIIQELIQPLTIKCLYKTLIQGERDTSALQSLYLLHETNGVIAYINKQQPVVTTIQGDNLKNVEGEIFDNESKDSYLQVTWNDLKHSESGKYFCEAYVNHSDGRFDKMNEMLTIIVQSPTLDDLVKVIQKLQRQAEVDKETIRENQNKIKIIKDLDTNQQDIISLKEDMNTTKQDIMSIKEDLDTKSQNILSIRENFDTNKHNMIIFQDNLTMTVANLSAALKEVENSVNKLLQYYLVPHRSCRNVISNETRVIVTLSSGLKVMCDTKTDGGGWIIIQRRINGKVDFYRGWKEYRDGFGDYNIGEFYLGNENIFKLTSTGQYDLRIDLEYNNKSYFAQYEDIKVLSETDNFQLQIGKYSGNAGDSLRRQNNMFFSTLDRDNDIDNIDNCAQKYLGAWWYKDCHDSNLNGQWGNKSFGKGMNWYGLTQWSDSVTFSEMKIRERE
;
A
#
# COMPACT_ATOMS: atom_id res chain seq x y z
N MET A 1 -43.90 2.90 30.67
CA MET A 1 -44.46 1.66 30.08
C MET A 1 -43.30 0.67 30.02
N ASN A 2 -43.18 -0.19 31.05
CA ASN A 2 -43.50 -1.65 31.03
C ASN A 2 -42.46 -2.42 30.21
N GLN A 3 -41.68 -3.39 30.69
CA GLN A 3 -41.77 -4.37 31.79
C GLN A 3 -40.32 -4.86 32.13
N LEU A 4 -39.93 -5.07 33.40
CA LEU A 4 -39.87 -6.38 34.11
C LEU A 4 -39.12 -7.49 33.33
N CYS A 5 -38.26 -8.35 33.87
CA CYS A 5 -37.87 -8.70 35.24
C CYS A 5 -36.67 -9.68 35.23
N LEU A 6 -35.97 -9.73 36.38
CA LEU A 6 -35.26 -10.84 37.07
C LEU A 6 -34.50 -11.93 36.25
N VAL A 7 -33.18 -12.11 36.43
CA VAL A 7 -32.45 -12.77 37.55
C VAL A 7 -32.74 -14.28 37.66
N LEU A 8 -31.76 -15.16 37.41
CA LEU A 8 -31.11 -16.00 38.44
C LEU A 8 -30.01 -16.92 37.86
N PHE A 9 -28.97 -17.11 38.66
CA PHE A 9 -27.86 -18.05 38.55
C PHE A 9 -28.31 -19.52 38.52
N LEU A 10 -27.52 -20.41 37.90
CA LEU A 10 -26.96 -21.61 38.55
C LEU A 10 -25.95 -22.34 37.64
N PHE A 11 -24.87 -22.77 38.29
CA PHE A 11 -23.82 -23.66 37.81
C PHE A 11 -24.38 -24.97 37.22
N ILE A 12 -23.64 -25.60 36.29
CA ILE A 12 -23.08 -26.96 36.43
C ILE A 12 -22.49 -27.48 35.09
N GLU A 13 -21.28 -28.01 35.22
CA GLU A 13 -20.59 -29.09 34.47
C GLU A 13 -20.39 -29.07 32.95
N PHE A 14 -19.11 -29.22 32.62
CA PHE A 14 -18.60 -29.81 31.38
C PHE A 14 -19.29 -31.15 31.09
N THR A 15 -19.97 -31.23 29.94
CA THR A 15 -20.19 -32.49 29.23
C THR A 15 -19.52 -32.42 27.87
N VAL A 16 -18.59 -33.35 27.65
CA VAL A 16 -17.89 -33.61 26.39
C VAL A 16 -18.91 -33.97 25.33
N GLY A 17 -19.12 -33.10 24.34
CA GLY A 17 -20.10 -33.33 23.28
C GLY A 17 -19.84 -32.49 22.03
N GLN A 18 -19.15 -33.10 21.05
CA GLN A 18 -19.07 -32.71 19.63
C GLN A 18 -18.64 -31.26 19.30
N ASN A 19 -17.32 -31.03 19.23
CA ASN A 19 -16.75 -29.85 18.55
C ASN A 19 -17.14 -29.87 17.08
N THR A 20 -18.09 -29.01 16.69
CA THR A 20 -18.44 -28.75 15.30
C THR A 20 -18.14 -27.30 14.97
N CYS A 21 -17.25 -27.06 14.00
CA CYS A 21 -16.95 -25.71 13.51
C CYS A 21 -17.86 -25.35 12.33
N LEU A 22 -18.34 -24.09 12.28
CA LEU A 22 -19.11 -23.53 11.17
C LEU A 22 -18.23 -22.60 10.34
N TYR A 23 -18.11 -22.87 9.04
CA TYR A 23 -17.40 -22.00 8.09
C TYR A 23 -18.17 -21.95 6.77
N ASN A 24 -18.47 -20.74 6.27
CA ASN A 24 -19.31 -20.49 5.09
C ASN A 24 -20.62 -21.30 5.08
N GLY A 25 -21.27 -21.43 6.24
CA GLY A 25 -22.57 -22.11 6.37
C GLY A 25 -22.53 -23.64 6.39
N LYS A 26 -21.34 -24.29 6.39
CA LYS A 26 -21.20 -25.75 6.53
C LYS A 26 -20.58 -26.14 7.88
N LYS A 27 -21.08 -27.24 8.48
CA LYS A 27 -20.60 -27.79 9.77
C LYS A 27 -19.56 -28.89 9.55
N TYR A 28 -18.44 -28.84 10.29
CA TYR A 28 -17.37 -29.83 10.27
C TYR A 28 -17.06 -30.34 11.69
N SER A 29 -16.97 -31.66 11.87
CA SER A 29 -16.59 -32.31 13.14
C SER A 29 -15.08 -32.60 13.20
N ASN A 30 -14.48 -32.56 14.41
CA ASN A 30 -13.04 -32.79 14.69
C ASN A 30 -12.35 -33.77 13.72
N GLY A 31 -11.36 -33.27 12.96
CA GLY A 31 -10.58 -34.02 11.96
C GLY A 31 -10.05 -33.12 10.83
N GLU A 32 -9.16 -33.65 9.98
CA GLU A 32 -8.60 -32.94 8.81
C GLU A 32 -9.71 -32.53 7.84
N VAL A 33 -9.91 -31.22 7.66
CA VAL A 33 -10.77 -30.70 6.60
C VAL A 33 -9.92 -30.63 5.33
N THR A 34 -9.94 -31.69 4.53
CA THR A 34 -9.09 -31.82 3.35
C THR A 34 -9.58 -30.95 2.19
N SER A 35 -8.63 -30.17 1.66
CA SER A 35 -8.61 -29.51 0.34
C SER A 35 -9.59 -28.37 0.09
N PHE A 36 -9.15 -27.14 0.41
CA PHE A 36 -9.66 -25.91 -0.19
C PHE A 36 -8.52 -25.28 -1.02
N ASP A 37 -8.79 -25.00 -2.29
CA ASP A 37 -7.97 -24.35 -3.33
C ASP A 37 -6.46 -24.20 -3.04
N ASP A 38 -5.68 -24.97 -3.80
CA ASP A 38 -4.23 -24.96 -4.03
C ASP A 38 -3.36 -24.02 -3.16
N CYS A 39 -3.37 -24.24 -1.83
CA CYS A 39 -2.28 -24.00 -0.86
C CYS A 39 -2.70 -23.58 0.56
N LYS A 40 -3.88 -23.99 1.04
CA LYS A 40 -4.25 -23.87 2.47
C LYS A 40 -4.78 -25.18 3.04
N THR A 41 -4.35 -25.53 4.25
CA THR A 41 -4.91 -26.64 5.02
C THR A 41 -5.47 -26.10 6.33
N CYS A 42 -6.72 -26.43 6.65
CA CYS A 42 -7.41 -25.94 7.84
C CYS A 42 -7.81 -27.09 8.77
N TYR A 43 -7.74 -26.85 10.08
CA TYR A 43 -8.07 -27.80 11.14
C TYR A 43 -9.11 -27.19 12.08
N CYS A 44 -10.13 -27.97 12.46
CA CYS A 44 -11.11 -27.59 13.48
C CYS A 44 -10.68 -28.17 14.84
N GLY A 45 -10.43 -27.31 15.82
CA GLY A 45 -10.03 -27.67 17.19
C GLY A 45 -10.95 -27.07 18.25
N VAL A 46 -10.66 -27.35 19.53
CA VAL A 46 -11.50 -27.02 20.70
C VAL A 46 -11.83 -25.52 20.81
N PHE A 47 -10.99 -24.65 20.26
CA PHE A 47 -11.15 -23.19 20.34
C PHE A 47 -11.42 -22.50 18.98
N GLY A 48 -11.69 -23.26 17.89
CA GLY A 48 -12.02 -22.71 16.58
C GLY A 48 -11.27 -23.33 15.40
N ILE A 49 -11.33 -22.68 14.22
CA ILE A 49 -10.66 -23.13 12.98
C ILE A 49 -9.28 -22.47 12.84
N TYR A 50 -8.26 -23.28 12.58
CA TYR A 50 -6.87 -22.85 12.36
C TYR A 50 -6.43 -23.22 10.95
N CYS A 51 -5.95 -22.27 10.16
CA CYS A 51 -5.51 -22.50 8.78
C CYS A 51 -4.01 -22.21 8.61
N PHE A 52 -3.30 -23.15 7.99
CA PHE A 52 -1.87 -23.03 7.68
C PHE A 52 -1.65 -22.95 6.16
N LYS A 53 -0.70 -22.12 5.75
CA LYS A 53 -0.27 -21.97 4.34
C LYS A 53 0.93 -22.89 4.11
N LYS A 54 0.81 -23.88 3.23
CA LYS A 54 1.96 -24.70 2.79
C LYS A 54 2.66 -24.03 1.59
N PRO A 55 3.98 -24.20 1.42
CA PRO A 55 4.67 -23.78 0.20
C PRO A 55 4.18 -24.65 -0.98
N CYS A 56 3.67 -24.01 -2.02
CA CYS A 56 3.12 -24.67 -3.20
C CYS A 56 4.23 -25.34 -4.01
N ARG A 57 4.12 -26.65 -4.27
CA ARG A 57 4.80 -27.30 -5.41
C ARG A 57 4.00 -26.91 -6.66
N ASP A 58 4.66 -26.38 -7.67
CA ASP A 58 4.05 -26.08 -8.97
C ASP A 58 3.47 -27.34 -9.59
N HIS A 59 2.14 -27.44 -9.61
CA HIS A 59 1.42 -28.42 -10.43
C HIS A 59 1.48 -27.95 -11.88
N VAL A 60 2.28 -28.65 -12.71
CA VAL A 60 2.23 -28.53 -14.17
C VAL A 60 0.94 -29.19 -14.66
N THR A 61 -0.07 -28.39 -14.99
CA THR A 61 -1.31 -28.86 -15.63
C THR A 61 -1.18 -28.72 -17.14
N CYS A 62 -0.86 -29.81 -17.84
CA CYS A 62 -1.01 -29.87 -19.31
C CYS A 62 -2.50 -29.91 -19.68
N LYS A 63 -3.04 -28.78 -20.17
CA LYS A 63 -4.32 -28.77 -20.90
C LYS A 63 -4.06 -29.01 -22.40
N MET A 64 -4.48 -30.17 -22.90
CA MET A 64 -4.61 -30.39 -24.34
C MET A 64 -5.84 -29.64 -24.89
N ASN A 65 -5.62 -28.93 -25.98
CA ASN A 65 -6.61 -28.18 -26.73
C ASN A 65 -7.43 -29.17 -27.60
N LYS A 66 -8.74 -29.27 -27.39
CA LYS A 66 -9.65 -30.08 -28.20
C LYS A 66 -10.25 -29.19 -29.29
N ASN A 67 -9.79 -29.35 -30.53
CA ASN A 67 -10.63 -29.13 -31.70
C ASN A 67 -10.04 -29.79 -32.96
N ILE A 68 -10.96 -30.38 -33.74
CA ILE A 68 -10.88 -30.91 -35.12
C ILE A 68 -10.88 -32.44 -35.27
N ASN A 69 -11.89 -32.89 -36.02
CA ASN A 69 -12.22 -34.22 -36.55
C ASN A 69 -11.05 -34.95 -37.24
N THR A 70 -10.93 -36.26 -37.02
CA THR A 70 -11.15 -37.36 -38.01
C THR A 70 -10.51 -38.70 -37.57
N ASN A 71 -11.27 -39.79 -37.75
CA ASN A 71 -10.93 -41.21 -37.99
C ASN A 71 -9.96 -42.03 -37.07
N ILE A 72 -10.52 -43.13 -36.54
CA ILE A 72 -10.02 -44.37 -35.87
C ILE A 72 -8.94 -45.10 -36.76
N PRO A 73 -7.97 -45.94 -36.28
CA PRO A 73 -8.06 -46.95 -35.19
C PRO A 73 -6.90 -47.10 -34.17
N GLU A 74 -7.23 -47.89 -33.15
CA GLU A 74 -6.44 -48.47 -32.07
C GLU A 74 -5.03 -48.97 -32.44
N ALA A 75 -4.05 -48.68 -31.57
CA ALA A 75 -2.90 -49.54 -31.32
C ALA A 75 -2.27 -49.23 -29.95
N SER A 76 -2.46 -50.18 -29.02
CA SER A 76 -1.54 -50.68 -27.98
C SER A 76 -0.35 -49.81 -27.52
N GLY A 77 -0.22 -49.65 -26.18
CA GLY A 77 1.10 -49.53 -25.56
C GLY A 77 1.21 -48.62 -24.34
N ILE A 78 0.52 -48.92 -23.25
CA ILE A 78 0.87 -48.36 -21.94
C ILE A 78 2.07 -49.16 -21.42
N THR A 79 3.25 -48.52 -21.41
CA THR A 79 4.38 -48.96 -20.57
C THR A 79 4.65 -47.84 -19.58
N THR A 80 4.42 -48.12 -18.30
CA THR A 80 4.89 -47.30 -17.18
C THR A 80 6.41 -47.35 -17.18
N LYS A 81 7.06 -46.19 -17.29
CA LYS A 81 8.49 -46.04 -17.02
C LYS A 81 8.70 -45.22 -15.75
N SER A 82 9.69 -45.64 -14.97
CA SER A 82 10.00 -45.25 -13.58
C SER A 82 10.58 -43.83 -13.45
N GLU A 83 10.51 -43.27 -12.24
CA GLU A 83 11.03 -41.96 -11.83
C GLU A 83 12.50 -41.68 -12.25
N ASP A 84 13.29 -42.72 -12.51
CA ASP A 84 14.72 -42.61 -12.80
C ASP A 84 15.04 -42.05 -14.20
N GLU A 85 14.11 -42.08 -15.17
CA GLU A 85 14.35 -41.50 -16.51
C GLU A 85 14.13 -39.96 -16.53
N CYS A 86 13.45 -39.41 -15.52
CA CYS A 86 13.31 -37.95 -15.34
C CYS A 86 14.54 -37.30 -14.69
N VAL A 87 15.20 -38.02 -13.76
CA VAL A 87 16.38 -37.49 -13.04
C VAL A 87 17.58 -37.32 -13.99
N SER A 88 17.72 -38.20 -14.99
CA SER A 88 18.81 -38.08 -15.98
C SER A 88 18.65 -36.91 -16.96
N LYS A 89 17.44 -36.39 -17.18
CA LYS A 89 17.22 -35.19 -18.02
C LYS A 89 17.45 -33.88 -17.28
N CYS A 90 17.27 -33.84 -15.96
CA CYS A 90 17.56 -32.64 -15.15
C CYS A 90 19.06 -32.37 -14.98
N LEU A 91 19.93 -33.38 -15.09
CA LEU A 91 21.38 -33.22 -14.95
C LEU A 91 22.08 -32.77 -16.25
N ALA A 92 21.36 -32.68 -17.38
CA ALA A 92 21.89 -32.22 -18.65
C ALA A 92 21.69 -30.71 -18.89
N ASP A 93 20.91 -30.02 -18.07
CA ASP A 93 20.65 -28.59 -18.20
C ASP A 93 21.42 -27.81 -17.11
N SER A 94 22.40 -27.02 -17.53
CA SER A 94 23.49 -26.47 -16.70
C SER A 94 23.05 -25.32 -15.77
N LYS A 95 21.96 -25.48 -15.01
CA LYS A 95 21.37 -24.46 -14.12
C LYS A 95 21.12 -24.90 -12.67
N CYS A 96 21.89 -25.86 -12.16
CA CYS A 96 21.89 -26.18 -10.72
C CYS A 96 23.31 -26.16 -10.15
N ARG A 97 23.69 -25.07 -9.46
CA ARG A 97 24.81 -25.08 -8.50
C ARG A 97 24.25 -25.41 -7.12
N LEU A 98 24.46 -26.65 -6.68
CA LEU A 98 24.40 -27.04 -5.26
C LEU A 98 25.69 -26.55 -4.58
N SER A 99 25.58 -25.67 -3.59
CA SER A 99 26.67 -25.47 -2.64
C SER A 99 26.49 -26.45 -1.48
N LYS A 100 27.56 -27.21 -1.22
CA LYS A 100 27.68 -28.25 -0.20
C LYS A 100 27.51 -27.65 1.20
N TYR A 101 26.86 -28.43 2.07
CA TYR A 101 27.03 -28.33 3.52
C TYR A 101 28.51 -28.53 3.87
N ASP A 102 29.04 -27.64 4.71
CA ASP A 102 30.18 -27.92 5.57
C ASP A 102 29.73 -27.72 7.02
N VAL A 103 29.79 -28.80 7.79
CA VAL A 103 29.52 -28.83 9.24
C VAL A 103 30.82 -29.28 9.88
N SER A 104 31.62 -28.36 10.39
CA SER A 104 32.47 -28.58 11.57
C SER A 104 33.06 -27.28 12.12
N ASP A 105 32.99 -27.17 13.45
CA ASP A 105 33.91 -26.49 14.36
C ASP A 105 34.01 -24.94 14.44
N ARG A 106 33.38 -24.44 15.51
CA ARG A 106 33.83 -23.47 16.56
C ARG A 106 32.81 -22.34 16.80
N LEU A 107 32.03 -22.41 17.88
CA LEU A 107 32.33 -21.85 19.23
C LEU A 107 32.82 -20.39 19.20
N CYS A 108 31.91 -19.47 19.54
CA CYS A 108 32.00 -18.46 20.61
C CYS A 108 31.35 -17.10 20.24
N ALA A 109 30.54 -16.63 21.19
CA ALA A 109 30.33 -15.23 21.58
C ALA A 109 29.12 -14.44 21.02
N LEU A 110 28.20 -14.15 21.97
CA LEU A 110 27.42 -12.91 22.19
C LEU A 110 26.15 -12.73 21.32
N ALA A 111 24.93 -12.89 21.84
CA ALA A 111 24.18 -12.14 22.87
C ALA A 111 23.63 -10.78 22.39
N SER A 112 22.28 -10.69 22.36
CA SER A 112 21.35 -9.55 22.59
C SER A 112 20.19 -9.60 21.57
N GLU A 113 19.01 -10.12 21.91
CA GLU A 113 17.85 -9.47 22.59
C GLU A 113 16.94 -8.66 21.63
N GLU A 114 15.62 -8.74 21.91
CA GLU A 114 14.47 -8.03 21.30
C GLU A 114 13.93 -8.58 19.95
N VAL A 115 12.67 -9.02 19.76
CA VAL A 115 11.39 -8.74 20.43
C VAL A 115 10.43 -9.94 20.26
N LEU A 116 9.94 -10.49 21.37
CA LEU A 116 8.68 -11.22 21.45
C LEU A 116 8.01 -10.73 22.74
N ASN A 117 7.05 -9.81 22.65
CA ASN A 117 5.93 -9.82 23.60
C ASN A 117 4.75 -8.92 23.21
N LYS A 118 3.57 -9.53 23.08
CA LYS A 118 2.30 -8.97 23.55
C LYS A 118 1.23 -10.07 23.58
N THR A 119 1.13 -10.78 24.70
CA THR A 119 -0.15 -11.13 25.37
C THR A 119 0.12 -11.86 26.68
N TYR A 120 -0.41 -11.34 27.80
CA TYR A 120 -0.51 -12.05 29.08
C TYR A 120 -1.93 -11.90 29.63
N PHE A 121 -2.47 -12.98 30.20
CA PHE A 121 -3.40 -12.96 31.32
C PHE A 121 -3.08 -14.17 32.25
N GLU A 122 -2.64 -13.81 33.46
CA GLU A 122 -2.78 -14.40 34.81
C GLU A 122 -2.87 -15.91 35.09
N PHE A 123 -1.93 -16.41 35.93
CA PHE A 123 -2.19 -17.00 37.26
C PHE A 123 -0.99 -16.72 38.18
N GLY A 124 -1.23 -16.22 39.39
CA GLY A 124 -0.20 -15.63 40.26
C GLY A 124 0.53 -16.61 41.20
N VAL A 125 1.78 -16.26 41.55
CA VAL A 125 2.41 -16.45 42.87
C VAL A 125 3.45 -15.32 43.08
N HIS A 126 3.11 -14.39 43.98
CA HIS A 126 3.94 -13.73 44.98
C HIS A 126 5.48 -13.61 44.79
N VAL A 127 5.99 -12.36 44.61
CA VAL A 127 6.69 -11.55 45.65
C VAL A 127 7.80 -10.59 45.12
N PHE A 128 7.64 -9.33 45.54
CA PHE A 128 8.55 -8.16 45.73
C PHE A 128 9.19 -7.38 44.55
N ILE A 129 8.65 -6.15 44.39
CA ILE A 129 9.28 -4.81 44.33
C ILE A 129 10.25 -4.52 43.17
N LYS A 130 9.87 -3.62 42.25
CA LYS A 130 10.08 -2.16 42.41
C LYS A 130 9.37 -1.36 41.32
N GLU A 131 8.67 -0.32 41.75
CA GLU A 131 8.03 0.73 40.94
C GLU A 131 9.05 1.57 40.16
N CYS A 132 8.62 2.14 39.02
CA CYS A 132 8.63 3.59 38.72
C CYS A 132 8.30 3.82 37.22
N THR A 133 7.08 4.28 36.90
CA THR A 133 6.69 5.68 36.54
C THR A 133 6.94 6.09 35.07
N GLU A 134 5.81 6.40 34.41
CA GLU A 134 5.63 7.22 33.19
C GLU A 134 6.27 8.63 33.37
N PHE A 135 6.62 9.46 32.36
CA PHE A 135 5.87 10.10 31.25
C PHE A 135 6.90 11.05 30.48
N PRO A 136 6.54 12.08 29.67
CA PRO A 136 6.47 12.14 28.19
C PRO A 136 7.44 13.16 27.48
N ALA A 137 7.33 13.25 26.14
CA ALA A 137 7.39 14.43 25.20
C ALA A 137 8.05 15.78 25.62
N ARG A 138 8.61 16.67 24.77
CA ARG A 138 9.02 16.80 23.34
C ARG A 138 9.47 18.27 23.08
N LEU A 139 10.31 18.53 22.04
CA LEU A 139 10.43 19.77 21.19
C LEU A 139 11.09 21.04 21.85
N VAL A 140 11.80 21.99 21.18
CA VAL A 140 11.77 22.62 19.83
C VAL A 140 13.16 23.23 19.41
N THR A 141 13.24 23.58 18.12
CA THR A 141 14.22 24.07 17.11
C THR A 141 15.01 25.38 17.32
N THR A 142 16.04 25.73 16.49
CA THR A 142 15.96 26.51 15.20
C THR A 142 17.35 26.58 14.48
N ALA A 143 17.45 26.24 13.18
CA ALA A 143 17.68 27.09 11.97
C ALA A 143 19.00 27.95 11.97
N THR A 144 19.87 28.05 10.95
CA THR A 144 19.74 27.98 9.47
C THR A 144 21.11 27.94 8.76
N SER A 145 21.09 27.45 7.50
CA SER A 145 21.89 27.84 6.30
C SER A 145 23.36 27.42 6.07
N SER A 146 23.50 26.60 5.02
CA SER A 146 24.34 26.73 3.80
C SER A 146 25.84 26.35 3.76
N SER A 147 26.14 25.54 2.72
CA SER A 147 27.39 25.30 1.96
C SER A 147 28.55 24.52 2.61
N THR A 148 28.86 23.39 1.99
CA THR A 148 30.13 22.60 2.06
C THR A 148 31.16 23.15 1.02
N PRO A 149 32.44 22.67 0.93
CA PRO A 149 33.12 21.61 1.68
C PRO A 149 34.57 21.91 2.19
N GLU A 150 35.08 20.98 3.01
CA GLU A 150 36.50 20.57 3.23
C GLU A 150 37.48 21.50 3.99
N THR A 151 37.87 21.11 5.22
CA THR A 151 39.21 20.55 5.56
C THR A 151 39.40 20.19 7.06
N THR A 152 39.88 18.97 7.29
CA THR A 152 40.77 18.47 8.38
C THR A 152 40.52 18.75 9.87
N THR A 153 40.14 17.68 10.58
CA THR A 153 40.66 17.15 11.88
C THR A 153 40.87 18.09 13.08
N LYS A 154 40.05 17.88 14.13
CA LYS A 154 40.50 17.45 15.48
C LYS A 154 39.31 17.21 16.42
N ILE A 155 39.30 16.03 17.04
CA ILE A 155 38.45 15.67 18.20
C ILE A 155 38.95 16.45 19.42
N PRO A 156 38.03 16.94 20.26
CA PRO A 156 38.19 16.68 21.70
C PRO A 156 36.92 16.10 22.33
N SER A 157 37.16 15.14 23.22
CA SER A 157 36.31 14.72 24.33
C SER A 157 35.75 15.95 25.07
N THR A 158 34.66 15.90 25.84
CA THR A 158 34.48 15.06 27.02
C THR A 158 33.14 15.41 27.68
N LYS A 159 32.65 14.49 28.51
CA LYS A 159 31.92 14.71 29.77
C LYS A 159 30.49 15.25 29.70
N ILE A 160 29.58 14.30 29.92
CA ILE A 160 28.28 14.51 30.54
C ILE A 160 28.54 14.62 32.06
N GLU A 161 28.30 15.81 32.62
CA GLU A 161 28.20 16.03 34.07
C GLU A 161 26.72 16.28 34.40
N TRP A 162 26.18 15.44 35.28
CA TRP A 162 24.83 15.56 35.81
C TRP A 162 24.87 16.42 37.08
N TYR A 163 24.05 17.47 37.14
CA TYR A 163 23.73 18.16 38.38
C TYR A 163 22.25 17.98 38.68
N THR A 164 21.97 17.38 39.84
CA THR A 164 20.62 17.20 40.40
C THR A 164 20.23 18.45 41.19
N THR A 165 19.07 19.04 40.90
CA THR A 165 18.40 19.99 41.80
C THR A 165 17.03 19.44 42.19
N SER A 166 16.98 18.78 43.35
CA SER A 166 15.75 18.61 44.12
C SER A 166 16.08 18.87 45.59
N THR A 167 15.70 20.06 46.05
CA THR A 167 15.64 20.40 47.47
C THR A 167 14.18 20.26 47.91
N ALA A 168 13.84 19.10 48.47
CA ALA A 168 12.71 18.95 49.38
C ALA A 168 13.30 18.60 50.76
N LYS A 169 13.24 19.55 51.70
CA LYS A 169 13.49 19.31 53.12
C LYS A 169 12.17 18.94 53.81
N PRO A 170 12.15 17.92 54.68
CA PRO A 170 11.01 17.61 55.51
C PRO A 170 10.92 18.52 56.75
N GLU A 171 9.68 18.70 57.20
CA GLU A 171 9.26 19.39 58.42
C GLU A 171 10.00 18.91 59.67
N ILE A 172 10.51 19.87 60.44
CA ILE A 172 10.87 19.68 61.85
C ILE A 172 9.79 20.38 62.67
N LYS A 173 8.96 19.58 63.37
CA LYS A 173 8.10 20.04 64.46
C LYS A 173 8.98 20.45 65.63
N THR A 174 9.07 21.75 65.90
CA THR A 174 9.56 22.29 67.18
C THR A 174 8.40 22.93 67.93
N THR A 175 7.86 22.16 68.86
CA THR A 175 6.96 22.58 69.94
C THR A 175 7.72 23.57 70.83
N SER A 176 7.31 24.83 70.86
CA SER A 176 7.82 25.82 71.80
C SER A 176 6.77 26.07 72.89
N THR A 177 6.90 25.37 74.01
CA THR A 177 6.13 25.63 75.23
C THR A 177 6.80 26.76 76.01
N VAL A 178 6.16 27.92 76.03
CA VAL A 178 6.53 29.06 76.88
C VAL A 178 6.16 28.72 78.32
N THR A 179 7.17 28.72 79.19
CA THR A 179 7.02 28.52 80.64
C THR A 179 6.63 29.85 81.29
N MET A 180 5.44 29.94 81.88
CA MET A 180 5.12 30.98 82.87
C MET A 180 5.13 30.37 84.27
N LYS A 181 6.08 30.79 85.11
CA LYS A 181 6.11 30.57 86.56
C LYS A 181 5.44 31.77 87.24
N GLN A 182 4.54 31.53 88.21
CA GLN A 182 4.61 31.95 89.63
C GLN A 182 3.22 31.94 90.34
N PRO A 183 3.14 31.92 91.69
CA PRO A 183 2.64 30.77 92.44
C PRO A 183 1.36 31.04 93.26
N MET A 184 0.69 29.96 93.70
CA MET A 184 -0.28 29.99 94.81
C MET A 184 0.39 29.52 96.10
N THR A 185 0.29 30.33 97.16
CA THR A 185 0.57 29.96 98.54
C THR A 185 -0.75 29.76 99.29
N THR A 186 -1.05 28.51 99.64
CA THR A 186 -2.05 28.14 100.63
C THR A 186 -1.45 28.27 102.03
N THR A 187 -2.19 28.87 102.97
CA THR A 187 -1.89 28.77 104.40
C THR A 187 -3.16 28.36 105.14
N THR A 188 -3.15 27.15 105.66
CA THR A 188 -4.12 26.60 106.61
C THR A 188 -3.65 26.89 108.03
N VAL A 189 -4.53 27.40 108.90
CA VAL A 189 -4.41 27.21 110.35
C VAL A 189 -5.79 26.92 110.92
N ASN A 190 -5.84 25.87 111.72
CA ASN A 190 -7.01 25.26 112.31
C ASN A 190 -6.73 25.21 113.82
N ILE A 191 -7.53 25.84 114.69
CA ILE A 191 -7.63 25.48 116.11
C ILE A 191 -9.09 25.57 116.56
N SER A 192 -9.44 24.55 117.32
CA SER A 192 -10.73 23.97 117.69
C SER A 192 -11.47 24.67 118.84
N SER A 193 -12.71 25.04 118.58
CA SER A 193 -13.89 24.82 119.43
C SER A 193 -14.82 23.86 118.63
N PRO A 194 -15.75 23.10 119.25
CA PRO A 194 -16.34 21.90 118.64
C PRO A 194 -16.97 22.22 117.27
N PRO A 195 -16.80 21.35 116.23
CA PRO A 195 -17.10 21.74 114.86
C PRO A 195 -18.60 21.75 114.59
N GLU A 196 -19.22 22.90 114.83
CA GLU A 196 -20.47 23.32 114.19
C GLU A 196 -20.14 23.87 112.78
N SER A 197 -21.03 23.67 111.80
CA SER A 197 -20.89 24.15 110.40
C SER A 197 -20.51 25.65 110.33
N ARG A 198 -19.68 26.09 109.37
CA ARG A 198 -19.14 27.47 109.29
C ARG A 198 -19.50 28.19 107.98
N LEU A 199 -19.97 29.43 108.07
CA LEU A 199 -20.22 30.36 106.95
C LEU A 199 -19.03 31.32 106.75
N GLN A 200 -18.70 31.70 105.51
CA GLN A 200 -17.60 32.63 105.15
C GLN A 200 -17.96 33.53 103.97
N ILE A 201 -17.42 34.76 103.90
CA ILE A 201 -17.60 35.72 102.79
C ILE A 201 -16.26 36.36 102.36
N TYR A 202 -16.05 36.55 101.05
CA TYR A 202 -14.81 37.08 100.43
C TYR A 202 -15.09 38.12 99.33
N GLY A 203 -14.18 39.08 99.12
CA GLY A 203 -14.20 40.04 98.01
C GLY A 203 -12.88 40.06 97.21
N SER A 204 -12.91 40.42 95.93
CA SER A 204 -11.73 40.50 95.05
C SER A 204 -10.73 41.60 95.45
N SER A 205 -11.22 42.66 96.08
CA SER A 205 -10.45 43.69 96.76
C SER A 205 -11.39 44.43 97.72
N GLU A 206 -10.85 44.96 98.83
CA GLU A 206 -11.62 45.80 99.78
C GLU A 206 -11.80 47.23 99.27
N ILE A 207 -10.90 47.68 98.38
CA ILE A 207 -10.93 48.99 97.73
C ILE A 207 -10.98 48.79 96.21
N ILE A 208 -11.97 49.38 95.55
CA ILE A 208 -12.20 49.26 94.11
C ILE A 208 -12.21 50.64 93.47
N GLN A 209 -11.49 50.81 92.36
CA GLN A 209 -11.56 52.03 91.54
C GLN A 209 -12.74 51.96 90.56
N GLU A 210 -13.64 52.93 90.67
CA GLU A 210 -14.86 53.08 89.87
C GLU A 210 -14.54 53.01 88.36
N LEU A 211 -15.31 52.21 87.61
CA LEU A 211 -15.19 52.04 86.14
C LEU A 211 -13.83 51.56 85.60
N ILE A 212 -12.89 51.19 86.48
CA ILE A 212 -11.56 50.70 86.09
C ILE A 212 -11.37 49.23 86.52
N GLN A 213 -11.83 48.86 87.72
CA GLN A 213 -11.64 47.52 88.29
C GLN A 213 -12.96 46.81 88.57
N PRO A 214 -13.10 45.52 88.21
CA PRO A 214 -14.27 44.73 88.56
C PRO A 214 -14.23 44.25 90.02
N LEU A 215 -15.40 44.11 90.65
CA LEU A 215 -15.58 43.52 91.99
C LEU A 215 -16.19 42.13 91.87
N THR A 216 -15.69 41.17 92.65
CA THR A 216 -16.33 39.85 92.83
C THR A 216 -16.49 39.57 94.32
N ILE A 217 -17.70 39.24 94.76
CA ILE A 217 -18.00 38.80 96.14
C ILE A 217 -18.44 37.34 96.12
N LYS A 218 -17.92 36.52 97.04
CA LYS A 218 -18.22 35.10 97.17
C LYS A 218 -18.57 34.73 98.60
N CYS A 219 -19.76 34.17 98.80
CA CYS A 219 -20.16 33.52 100.03
C CYS A 219 -20.00 32.00 99.95
N LEU A 220 -19.54 31.38 101.04
CA LEU A 220 -19.18 29.97 101.13
C LEU A 220 -19.70 29.36 102.45
N TYR A 221 -20.42 28.24 102.39
CA TYR A 221 -20.88 27.47 103.54
C TYR A 221 -20.21 26.08 103.58
N LYS A 222 -19.65 25.72 104.73
CA LYS A 222 -18.93 24.47 104.96
C LYS A 222 -19.61 23.61 106.03
N THR A 223 -19.97 22.38 105.68
CA THR A 223 -20.57 21.38 106.59
C THR A 223 -19.47 20.57 107.29
N LEU A 224 -19.55 20.34 108.61
CA LEU A 224 -18.58 19.54 109.38
C LEU A 224 -19.27 18.38 110.14
N ILE A 225 -18.64 17.19 110.16
CA ILE A 225 -19.17 15.93 110.71
C ILE A 225 -19.12 15.92 112.25
N GLN A 226 -20.25 15.65 112.93
CA GLN A 226 -20.26 15.04 114.26
C GLN A 226 -21.09 13.76 114.25
N GLY A 227 -20.50 12.68 114.79
CA GLY A 227 -21.06 11.34 114.79
C GLY A 227 -22.37 11.22 115.57
N GLU A 228 -23.31 10.50 114.96
CA GLU A 228 -24.63 10.10 115.44
C GLU A 228 -25.64 11.22 115.75
N ARG A 229 -26.53 11.40 114.76
CA ARG A 229 -27.95 11.76 114.85
C ARG A 229 -28.42 13.21 114.68
N ASP A 230 -27.59 14.11 114.15
CA ASP A 230 -28.07 15.38 113.57
C ASP A 230 -27.51 15.61 112.15
N THR A 231 -28.35 15.40 111.13
CA THR A 231 -28.01 15.77 109.74
C THR A 231 -28.57 17.15 109.44
N SER A 232 -27.75 18.18 109.59
CA SER A 232 -28.09 19.55 109.21
C SER A 232 -28.01 19.73 107.69
N ALA A 233 -29.11 20.12 107.04
CA ALA A 233 -29.18 20.37 105.60
C ALA A 233 -29.33 21.86 105.32
N LEU A 234 -28.37 22.43 104.59
CA LEU A 234 -28.45 23.81 104.09
C LEU A 234 -29.63 23.93 103.12
N GLN A 235 -30.53 24.86 103.40
CA GLN A 235 -31.71 25.12 102.56
C GLN A 235 -31.50 26.30 101.63
N SER A 236 -30.82 27.34 102.09
CA SER A 236 -30.60 28.53 101.26
C SER A 236 -29.42 29.38 101.70
N LEU A 237 -28.84 30.07 100.72
CA LEU A 237 -27.80 31.09 100.88
C LEU A 237 -28.28 32.41 100.31
N TYR A 238 -28.06 33.49 101.04
CA TYR A 238 -28.38 34.86 100.63
C TYR A 238 -27.13 35.72 100.70
N LEU A 239 -26.93 36.54 99.68
CA LEU A 239 -26.01 37.67 99.71
C LEU A 239 -26.83 38.96 99.74
N LEU A 240 -26.59 39.81 100.72
CA LEU A 240 -27.30 41.05 100.94
C LEU A 240 -26.34 42.24 100.99
N HIS A 241 -26.84 43.42 100.65
CA HIS A 241 -26.20 44.70 100.91
C HIS A 241 -26.97 45.45 102.00
N GLU A 242 -26.27 46.22 102.82
CA GLU A 242 -26.90 46.95 103.94
C GLU A 242 -28.02 47.91 103.52
N THR A 243 -27.90 48.53 102.34
CA THR A 243 -28.92 49.45 101.80
C THR A 243 -29.76 48.84 100.68
N ASN A 244 -29.16 47.96 99.86
CA ASN A 244 -29.84 47.43 98.66
C ASN A 244 -30.65 46.17 98.95
N GLY A 245 -30.59 45.64 100.18
CA GLY A 245 -31.30 44.44 100.58
C GLY A 245 -30.68 43.19 99.96
N VAL A 246 -31.49 42.17 99.68
CA VAL A 246 -31.01 40.95 99.02
C VAL A 246 -30.47 41.31 97.64
N ILE A 247 -29.27 40.84 97.32
CA ILE A 247 -28.63 40.98 96.01
C ILE A 247 -28.92 39.74 95.16
N ALA A 248 -28.59 38.59 95.73
CA ALA A 248 -28.78 37.29 95.14
C ALA A 248 -29.03 36.26 96.25
N TYR A 249 -29.77 35.21 95.91
CA TYR A 249 -29.96 34.08 96.80
C TYR A 249 -30.11 32.80 95.99
N ILE A 250 -29.84 31.68 96.64
CA ILE A 250 -30.04 30.34 96.09
C ILE A 250 -30.76 29.49 97.13
N ASN A 251 -31.79 28.79 96.68
CA ASN A 251 -32.45 27.76 97.47
C ASN A 251 -32.01 26.38 96.95
N LYS A 252 -32.05 25.38 97.83
CA LYS A 252 -31.71 24.00 97.49
C LYS A 252 -32.54 23.53 96.29
N GLN A 253 -31.85 22.93 95.31
CA GLN A 253 -32.43 22.43 94.05
C GLN A 253 -33.12 23.51 93.18
N GLN A 254 -32.84 24.79 93.41
CA GLN A 254 -33.29 25.91 92.57
C GLN A 254 -32.08 26.67 92.00
N PRO A 255 -32.21 27.28 90.81
CA PRO A 255 -31.16 28.15 90.28
C PRO A 255 -31.01 29.41 91.15
N VAL A 256 -29.85 30.07 91.05
CA VAL A 256 -29.63 31.35 91.72
C VAL A 256 -30.61 32.39 91.21
N VAL A 257 -31.22 33.13 92.14
CA VAL A 257 -32.14 34.23 91.85
C VAL A 257 -31.48 35.53 92.27
N THR A 258 -31.44 36.51 91.36
CA THR A 258 -30.97 37.87 91.62
C THR A 258 -32.15 38.81 91.79
N THR A 259 -32.17 39.57 92.87
CA THR A 259 -33.22 40.54 93.18
C THR A 259 -32.90 41.94 92.66
N ILE A 260 -31.66 42.18 92.25
CA ILE A 260 -31.24 43.43 91.60
C ILE A 260 -31.29 43.24 90.08
N GLN A 261 -32.07 44.08 89.39
CA GLN A 261 -32.03 44.23 87.94
C GLN A 261 -31.25 45.51 87.60
N GLY A 262 -30.00 45.36 87.16
CA GLY A 262 -29.18 46.48 86.69
C GLY A 262 -28.00 45.99 85.84
N ASP A 263 -27.67 46.73 84.77
CA ASP A 263 -26.69 46.39 83.72
C ASP A 263 -25.23 46.22 84.19
N ASN A 264 -24.93 46.45 85.47
CA ASN A 264 -23.57 46.47 86.01
C ASN A 264 -23.09 45.10 86.51
N LEU A 265 -24.00 44.12 86.63
CA LEU A 265 -23.67 42.74 86.98
C LEU A 265 -23.18 41.97 85.75
N LYS A 266 -21.96 41.46 85.81
CA LYS A 266 -21.37 40.64 84.75
C LYS A 266 -21.79 39.17 84.87
N ASN A 267 -21.78 38.65 86.09
CA ASN A 267 -21.96 37.22 86.32
C ASN A 267 -22.45 36.92 87.74
N VAL A 268 -23.41 35.99 87.87
CA VAL A 268 -23.93 35.49 89.15
C VAL A 268 -24.05 33.97 89.08
N GLU A 269 -23.39 33.30 90.01
CA GLU A 269 -23.27 31.84 90.02
C GLU A 269 -23.34 31.32 91.45
N GLY A 270 -23.87 30.12 91.65
CA GLY A 270 -24.01 29.54 92.97
C GLY A 270 -24.60 28.14 92.90
N GLU A 271 -24.24 27.31 93.87
CA GLU A 271 -24.65 25.92 93.93
C GLU A 271 -24.69 25.45 95.39
N ILE A 272 -25.77 24.76 95.76
CA ILE A 272 -25.94 24.11 97.07
C ILE A 272 -25.70 22.62 96.88
N PHE A 273 -24.69 22.10 97.57
CA PHE A 273 -24.31 20.69 97.53
C PHE A 273 -24.82 19.94 98.77
N ASP A 274 -25.40 18.77 98.54
CA ASP A 274 -25.87 17.87 99.61
C ASP A 274 -24.77 16.98 100.20
N ASN A 275 -23.59 16.96 99.58
CA ASN A 275 -22.51 16.03 99.88
C ASN A 275 -21.35 16.73 100.60
N GLU A 276 -20.78 16.05 101.59
CA GLU A 276 -19.74 16.53 102.51
C GLU A 276 -18.38 16.86 101.85
N SER A 277 -18.24 16.65 100.53
CA SER A 277 -16.99 16.88 99.78
C SER A 277 -16.94 18.21 99.01
N LYS A 278 -18.01 19.00 98.97
CA LYS A 278 -18.06 20.29 98.26
C LYS A 278 -18.76 21.36 99.09
N ASP A 279 -18.10 22.50 99.24
CA ASP A 279 -18.66 23.67 99.92
C ASP A 279 -19.75 24.31 99.05
N SER A 280 -20.90 24.60 99.65
CA SER A 280 -21.97 25.34 98.97
C SER A 280 -21.58 26.80 98.84
N TYR A 281 -21.83 27.44 97.70
CA TYR A 281 -21.39 28.83 97.49
C TYR A 281 -22.37 29.66 96.67
N LEU A 282 -22.23 30.97 96.79
CA LEU A 282 -22.93 31.99 96.01
C LEU A 282 -21.94 33.12 95.67
N GLN A 283 -21.80 33.46 94.40
CA GLN A 283 -20.82 34.42 93.87
C GLN A 283 -21.49 35.44 92.95
N VAL A 284 -21.12 36.71 93.10
CA VAL A 284 -21.60 37.84 92.29
C VAL A 284 -20.42 38.68 91.80
N THR A 285 -20.42 39.06 90.51
CA THR A 285 -19.37 39.89 89.88
C THR A 285 -19.93 41.10 89.14
N TRP A 286 -19.29 42.25 89.30
CA TRP A 286 -19.64 43.52 88.68
C TRP A 286 -18.51 44.01 87.76
N ASN A 287 -18.84 44.58 86.59
CA ASN A 287 -17.85 45.21 85.69
C ASN A 287 -17.67 46.69 86.03
N ASP A 288 -18.77 47.39 86.27
CA ASP A 288 -18.81 48.84 86.41
C ASP A 288 -19.41 49.19 87.77
N LEU A 289 -18.55 49.27 88.79
CA LEU A 289 -18.99 49.68 90.11
C LEU A 289 -19.24 51.17 90.17
N LYS A 290 -20.26 51.55 90.92
CA LYS A 290 -20.59 52.95 91.26
C LYS A 290 -20.24 53.19 92.71
N HIS A 291 -19.94 54.44 93.06
CA HIS A 291 -19.67 54.81 94.46
C HIS A 291 -20.79 54.39 95.44
N SER A 292 -22.05 54.38 94.97
CA SER A 292 -23.25 53.95 95.72
C SER A 292 -23.27 52.48 96.11
N GLU A 293 -22.43 51.65 95.51
CA GLU A 293 -22.27 50.22 95.84
C GLU A 293 -21.22 50.00 96.94
N SER A 294 -20.70 51.07 97.55
CA SER A 294 -19.89 50.95 98.76
C SER A 294 -20.79 50.62 99.95
N GLY A 295 -20.33 49.73 100.82
CA GLY A 295 -21.06 49.38 102.02
C GLY A 295 -20.76 47.99 102.54
N LYS A 296 -21.57 47.57 103.52
CA LYS A 296 -21.51 46.24 104.13
C LYS A 296 -22.34 45.24 103.34
N TYR A 297 -21.68 44.18 102.94
CA TYR A 297 -22.25 42.99 102.33
C TYR A 297 -22.36 41.90 103.38
N PHE A 298 -23.52 41.27 103.45
CA PHE A 298 -23.81 40.18 104.38
C PHE A 298 -24.03 38.90 103.60
N CYS A 299 -23.44 37.81 104.07
CA CYS A 299 -23.91 36.50 103.68
C CYS A 299 -24.74 35.89 104.80
N GLU A 300 -25.91 35.34 104.46
CA GLU A 300 -26.74 34.58 105.38
C GLU A 300 -26.97 33.16 104.88
N ALA A 301 -26.88 32.19 105.77
CA ALA A 301 -27.17 30.78 105.50
C ALA A 301 -28.28 30.28 106.40
N TYR A 302 -29.24 29.57 105.82
CA TYR A 302 -30.39 28.99 106.51
C TYR A 302 -30.31 27.47 106.47
N VAL A 303 -30.27 26.83 107.64
CA VAL A 303 -29.96 25.41 107.81
C VAL A 303 -31.09 24.74 108.59
N ASN A 304 -31.60 23.63 108.06
CA ASN A 304 -32.60 22.80 108.76
C ASN A 304 -31.93 21.57 109.36
N HIS A 305 -32.19 21.30 110.63
CA HIS A 305 -31.77 20.08 111.30
C HIS A 305 -32.83 18.99 111.20
N SER A 306 -32.39 17.73 111.29
CA SER A 306 -33.27 16.55 111.22
C SER A 306 -34.31 16.48 112.34
N ASP A 307 -34.07 17.17 113.48
CA ASP A 307 -34.98 17.28 114.61
C ASP A 307 -36.09 18.35 114.42
N GLY A 308 -36.07 19.07 113.28
CA GLY A 308 -37.00 20.15 112.96
C GLY A 308 -36.53 21.54 113.41
N ARG A 309 -35.33 21.67 113.98
CA ARG A 309 -34.73 22.97 114.36
C ARG A 309 -34.24 23.73 113.13
N PHE A 310 -34.31 25.05 113.20
CA PHE A 310 -33.92 25.96 112.13
C PHE A 310 -32.84 26.93 112.62
N ASP A 311 -31.66 26.87 112.02
CA ASP A 311 -30.54 27.75 112.35
C ASP A 311 -30.27 28.75 111.22
N LYS A 312 -30.01 30.00 111.62
CA LYS A 312 -29.58 31.07 110.73
C LYS A 312 -28.17 31.50 111.10
N MET A 313 -27.25 31.44 110.13
CA MET A 313 -25.88 31.94 110.27
C MET A 313 -25.69 33.19 109.42
N ASN A 314 -24.85 34.14 109.85
CA ASN A 314 -24.50 35.30 109.04
C ASN A 314 -23.01 35.69 109.17
N GLU A 315 -22.47 36.30 108.12
CA GLU A 315 -21.11 36.85 108.04
C GLU A 315 -21.12 38.16 107.24
N MET A 316 -20.14 39.05 107.44
CA MET A 316 -20.12 40.39 106.84
C MET A 316 -18.75 40.81 106.26
N LEU A 317 -18.77 41.53 105.13
CA LEU A 317 -17.62 42.13 104.45
C LEU A 317 -17.93 43.60 104.10
N THR A 318 -16.97 44.52 104.27
CA THR A 318 -17.13 45.93 103.85
C THR A 318 -16.34 46.19 102.58
N ILE A 319 -16.97 46.83 101.58
CA ILE A 319 -16.33 47.24 100.33
C ILE A 319 -16.38 48.76 100.18
N ILE A 320 -15.27 49.36 99.75
CA ILE A 320 -15.15 50.80 99.49
C ILE A 320 -14.87 51.02 98.00
N VAL A 321 -15.78 51.67 97.30
CA VAL A 321 -15.59 52.10 95.91
C VAL A 321 -15.09 53.54 95.90
N GLN A 322 -13.98 53.82 95.24
CA GLN A 322 -13.38 55.15 95.13
C GLN A 322 -13.39 55.64 93.68
N SER A 323 -13.56 56.95 93.48
CA SER A 323 -13.46 57.55 92.16
C SER A 323 -12.00 57.54 91.66
N PRO A 324 -11.77 57.27 90.37
CA PRO A 324 -10.43 57.14 89.82
C PRO A 324 -9.64 58.44 89.86
N THR A 325 -8.33 58.33 90.09
CA THR A 325 -7.42 59.48 90.10
C THR A 325 -6.93 59.84 88.70
N LEU A 326 -6.36 61.03 88.54
CA LEU A 326 -5.73 61.45 87.28
C LEU A 326 -4.62 60.48 86.84
N ASP A 327 -3.88 59.89 87.79
CA ASP A 327 -2.81 58.93 87.50
C ASP A 327 -3.36 57.61 86.92
N ASP A 328 -4.51 57.15 87.43
CA ASP A 328 -5.20 55.96 86.91
C ASP A 328 -5.63 56.16 85.46
N LEU A 329 -6.13 57.36 85.12
CA LEU A 329 -6.51 57.72 83.75
C LEU A 329 -5.30 57.85 82.82
N VAL A 330 -4.19 58.43 83.29
CA VAL A 330 -2.95 58.56 82.50
C VAL A 330 -2.38 57.18 82.15
N LYS A 331 -2.42 56.22 83.07
CA LYS A 331 -1.99 54.83 82.81
C LYS A 331 -2.82 54.17 81.71
N VAL A 332 -4.13 54.42 81.67
CA VAL A 332 -5.01 53.93 80.60
C VAL A 332 -4.65 54.56 79.26
N ILE A 333 -4.45 55.88 79.21
CA ILE A 333 -4.07 56.59 77.97
C ILE A 333 -2.73 56.09 77.43
N GLN A 334 -1.72 55.92 78.29
CA GLN A 334 -0.42 55.40 77.88
C GLN A 334 -0.52 53.98 77.32
N LYS A 335 -1.38 53.14 77.90
CA LYS A 335 -1.65 51.79 77.38
C LYS A 335 -2.29 51.85 75.99
N LEU A 336 -3.26 52.73 75.78
CA LEU A 336 -3.92 52.93 74.48
C LEU A 336 -2.96 53.48 73.41
N GLN A 337 -2.07 54.42 73.76
CA GLN A 337 -1.06 54.95 72.84
C GLN A 337 -0.07 53.87 72.39
N ARG A 338 0.42 53.04 73.32
CA ARG A 338 1.31 51.92 72.96
C ARG A 338 0.59 50.93 72.03
N GLN A 339 -0.68 50.65 72.28
CA GLN A 339 -1.47 49.79 71.40
C GLN A 339 -1.62 50.39 70.00
N ALA A 340 -1.89 51.70 69.89
CA ALA A 340 -2.04 52.37 68.60
C ALA A 340 -0.76 52.31 67.74
N GLU A 341 0.43 52.45 68.36
CA GLU A 341 1.70 52.31 67.63
C GLU A 341 1.96 50.87 67.17
N VAL A 342 1.61 49.86 67.99
CA VAL A 342 1.69 48.45 67.59
C VAL A 342 0.76 48.14 66.42
N ASP A 343 -0.47 48.66 66.46
CA ASP A 343 -1.46 48.47 65.39
C ASP A 343 -1.00 49.11 64.09
N LYS A 344 -0.35 50.28 64.16
CA LYS A 344 0.20 50.99 63.00
C LYS A 344 1.29 50.19 62.28
N GLU A 345 2.21 49.57 63.02
CA GLU A 345 3.25 48.74 62.41
C GLU A 345 2.65 47.47 61.81
N THR A 346 1.65 46.88 62.48
CA THR A 346 0.89 45.73 61.96
C THR A 346 0.19 46.07 60.63
N ILE A 347 -0.40 47.27 60.52
CA ILE A 347 -1.02 47.75 59.28
C ILE A 347 0.02 47.89 58.17
N ARG A 348 1.21 48.41 58.47
CA ARG A 348 2.29 48.57 57.49
C ARG A 348 2.77 47.22 56.95
N GLU A 349 2.96 46.23 57.81
CA GLU A 349 3.29 44.87 57.38
C GLU A 349 2.20 44.27 56.50
N ASN A 350 0.93 44.46 56.87
CA ASN A 350 -0.20 43.96 56.09
C ASN A 350 -0.30 44.64 54.71
N GLN A 351 0.02 45.92 54.59
CA GLN A 351 0.10 46.61 53.29
C GLN A 351 1.16 45.99 52.38
N ASN A 352 2.33 45.64 52.92
CA ASN A 352 3.39 44.96 52.16
C ASN A 352 2.94 43.55 51.73
N LYS A 353 2.27 42.80 52.61
CA LYS A 353 1.68 41.49 52.26
C LYS A 353 0.63 41.62 51.14
N ILE A 354 -0.23 42.64 51.18
CA ILE A 354 -1.23 42.91 50.13
C ILE A 354 -0.57 43.22 48.78
N LYS A 355 0.58 43.90 48.75
CA LYS A 355 1.31 44.15 47.50
C LYS A 355 1.73 42.86 46.80
N ILE A 356 2.28 41.90 47.56
CA ILE A 356 2.66 40.57 47.05
C ILE A 356 1.43 39.81 46.51
N ILE A 357 0.28 39.96 47.16
CA ILE A 357 -0.98 39.34 46.69
C ILE A 357 -1.42 39.90 45.33
N LYS A 358 -1.18 41.19 45.04
CA LYS A 358 -1.48 41.76 43.71
C LYS A 358 -0.58 41.20 42.61
N ASP A 359 0.69 40.98 42.93
CA ASP A 359 1.64 40.37 41.98
C ASP A 359 1.25 38.90 41.72
N LEU A 360 0.75 38.18 42.73
CA LEU A 360 0.18 36.83 42.59
C LEU A 360 -1.06 36.82 41.69
N ASP A 361 -1.93 37.83 41.79
CA ASP A 361 -3.13 37.96 40.94
C ASP A 361 -2.77 38.19 39.47
N THR A 362 -1.69 38.96 39.22
CA THR A 362 -1.15 39.16 37.86
C THR A 362 -0.61 37.85 37.28
N ASN A 363 0.19 37.11 38.05
CA ASN A 363 0.69 35.79 37.65
C ASN A 363 -0.47 34.80 37.40
N GLN A 364 -1.57 34.91 38.16
CA GLN A 364 -2.76 34.09 37.93
C GLN A 364 -3.42 34.41 36.59
N GLN A 365 -3.50 35.68 36.20
CA GLN A 365 -4.02 36.08 34.87
C GLN A 365 -3.11 35.57 33.74
N ASP A 366 -1.79 35.66 33.90
CA ASP A 366 -0.84 35.12 32.91
C ASP A 366 -0.99 33.59 32.76
N ILE A 367 -1.20 32.86 33.86
CA ILE A 367 -1.47 31.42 33.82
C ILE A 367 -2.79 31.12 33.08
N ILE A 368 -3.82 31.94 33.26
CA ILE A 368 -5.09 31.78 32.54
C ILE A 368 -4.88 31.99 31.05
N SER A 369 -4.18 33.06 30.65
CA SER A 369 -3.83 33.32 29.24
C SER A 369 -3.04 32.17 28.63
N LEU A 370 -1.98 31.71 29.32
CA LEU A 370 -1.17 30.58 28.86
C LEU A 370 -2.00 29.29 28.70
N LYS A 371 -3.00 29.08 29.57
CA LYS A 371 -3.89 27.93 29.48
C LYS A 371 -4.81 28.01 28.25
N GLU A 372 -5.29 29.20 27.91
CA GLU A 372 -6.06 29.42 26.68
C GLU A 372 -5.19 29.20 25.43
N ASP A 373 -3.97 29.74 25.42
CA ASP A 373 -3.01 29.52 24.34
C ASP A 373 -2.65 28.05 24.18
N MET A 374 -2.45 27.32 25.29
CA MET A 374 -2.22 25.87 25.29
C MET A 374 -3.42 25.10 24.73
N ASN A 375 -4.65 25.53 25.05
CA ASN A 375 -5.86 24.91 24.50
C ASN A 375 -5.97 25.16 22.99
N THR A 376 -5.67 26.37 22.53
CA THR A 376 -5.65 26.71 21.11
C THR A 376 -4.60 25.88 20.37
N THR A 377 -3.38 25.82 20.92
CA THR A 377 -2.29 24.99 20.38
C THR A 377 -2.68 23.50 20.31
N LYS A 378 -3.42 23.00 21.30
CA LYS A 378 -3.93 21.62 21.30
C LYS A 378 -4.92 21.38 20.15
N GLN A 379 -5.81 22.34 19.88
CA GLN A 379 -6.76 22.25 18.77
C GLN A 379 -6.03 22.30 17.42
N ASP A 380 -5.03 23.17 17.27
CA ASP A 380 -4.22 23.24 16.06
C ASP A 380 -3.47 21.92 15.81
N ILE A 381 -2.91 21.32 16.86
CA ILE A 381 -2.25 20.01 16.78
C ILE A 381 -3.25 18.92 16.37
N MET A 382 -4.49 18.95 16.87
CA MET A 382 -5.54 18.01 16.47
C MET A 382 -5.89 18.15 14.99
N SER A 383 -6.06 19.39 14.51
CA SER A 383 -6.33 19.65 13.09
C SER A 383 -5.17 19.19 12.19
N ILE A 384 -3.92 19.50 12.57
CA ILE A 384 -2.72 19.03 11.84
C ILE A 384 -2.66 17.51 11.81
N LYS A 385 -3.07 16.84 12.89
CA LYS A 385 -3.11 15.38 12.94
C LYS A 385 -4.13 14.80 11.95
N GLU A 386 -5.34 15.37 11.89
CA GLU A 386 -6.36 14.95 10.92
C GLU A 386 -5.91 15.14 9.47
N ASP A 387 -5.26 16.26 9.19
CA ASP A 387 -4.64 16.54 7.88
C ASP A 387 -3.54 15.53 7.55
N LEU A 388 -2.71 15.17 8.54
CA LEU A 388 -1.64 14.19 8.38
C LEU A 388 -2.20 12.79 8.12
N ASP A 389 -3.23 12.38 8.87
CA ASP A 389 -3.91 11.09 8.69
C ASP A 389 -4.56 11.02 7.30
N THR A 390 -5.23 12.09 6.86
CA THR A 390 -5.82 12.19 5.52
C THR A 390 -4.74 12.10 4.44
N LYS A 391 -3.63 12.83 4.58
CA LYS A 391 -2.50 12.74 3.65
C LYS A 391 -1.89 11.34 3.63
N SER A 392 -1.81 10.68 4.78
CA SER A 392 -1.30 9.31 4.89
C SER A 392 -2.20 8.33 4.12
N GLN A 393 -3.52 8.44 4.24
CA GLN A 393 -4.48 7.63 3.46
C GLN A 393 -4.38 7.91 1.95
N ASN A 394 -4.22 9.17 1.56
CA ASN A 394 -4.01 9.51 0.14
C ASN A 394 -2.70 8.93 -0.40
N ILE A 395 -1.64 8.89 0.40
CA ILE A 395 -0.37 8.25 0.01
C ILE A 395 -0.56 6.73 -0.16
N LEU A 396 -1.34 6.08 0.70
CA LEU A 396 -1.65 4.66 0.59
C LEU A 396 -2.42 4.35 -0.70
N SER A 397 -3.44 5.14 -1.04
CA SER A 397 -4.19 4.93 -2.29
C SER A 397 -3.33 5.20 -3.54
N ILE A 398 -2.46 6.21 -3.51
CA ILE A 398 -1.50 6.46 -4.58
C ILE A 398 -0.54 5.27 -4.74
N ARG A 399 -0.07 4.68 -3.63
CA ARG A 399 0.80 3.49 -3.67
C ARG A 399 0.10 2.30 -4.31
N GLU A 400 -1.14 2.01 -3.94
CA GLU A 400 -1.91 0.91 -4.55
C GLU A 400 -2.12 1.12 -6.05
N ASN A 401 -2.43 2.36 -6.47
CA ASN A 401 -2.54 2.71 -7.88
C ASN A 401 -1.21 2.55 -8.61
N PHE A 402 -0.09 2.92 -7.98
CA PHE A 402 1.24 2.73 -8.54
C PHE A 402 1.58 1.25 -8.70
N ASP A 403 1.29 0.42 -7.70
CA ASP A 403 1.53 -1.03 -7.76
C ASP A 403 0.67 -1.70 -8.85
N THR A 404 -0.58 -1.27 -8.99
CA THR A 404 -1.48 -1.71 -10.07
C THR A 404 -0.94 -1.32 -11.45
N ASN A 405 -0.51 -0.07 -11.61
CA ASN A 405 0.09 0.40 -12.86
C ASN A 405 1.40 -0.32 -13.18
N LYS A 406 2.22 -0.61 -12.18
CA LYS A 406 3.45 -1.40 -12.32
C LYS A 406 3.13 -2.81 -12.81
N HIS A 407 2.11 -3.46 -12.26
CA HIS A 407 1.68 -4.79 -12.70
C HIS A 407 1.17 -4.75 -14.15
N ASN A 408 0.35 -3.76 -14.51
CA ASN A 408 -0.13 -3.56 -15.87
C ASN A 408 1.01 -3.32 -16.87
N MET A 409 2.05 -2.58 -16.48
CA MET A 409 3.26 -2.39 -17.29
C MET A 409 4.01 -3.70 -17.54
N ILE A 410 4.13 -4.57 -16.53
CA ILE A 410 4.75 -5.89 -16.68
C ILE A 410 3.95 -6.75 -17.67
N ILE A 411 2.63 -6.81 -17.51
CA ILE A 411 1.75 -7.55 -18.45
C ILE A 411 1.90 -7.00 -19.88
N PHE A 412 1.92 -5.67 -20.05
CA PHE A 412 2.11 -5.05 -21.34
C PHE A 412 3.46 -5.41 -21.97
N GLN A 413 4.52 -5.46 -21.16
CA GLN A 413 5.85 -5.86 -21.60
C GLN A 413 5.92 -7.34 -22.01
N ASP A 414 5.26 -8.23 -21.28
CA ASP A 414 5.18 -9.65 -21.64
C ASP A 414 4.41 -9.86 -22.95
N ASN A 415 3.29 -9.13 -23.13
CA ASN A 415 2.53 -9.15 -24.38
C ASN A 415 3.36 -8.65 -25.56
N LEU A 416 4.08 -7.54 -25.41
CA LEU A 416 5.01 -7.04 -26.42
C LEU A 416 6.08 -8.09 -26.77
N THR A 417 6.64 -8.76 -25.77
CA THR A 417 7.66 -9.79 -25.97
C THR A 417 7.12 -10.97 -26.76
N MET A 418 5.91 -11.44 -26.45
CA MET A 418 5.23 -12.47 -27.24
C MET A 418 4.95 -12.02 -28.68
N THR A 419 4.46 -10.79 -28.87
CA THR A 419 4.19 -10.25 -30.21
C THR A 419 5.47 -10.19 -31.05
N VAL A 420 6.58 -9.70 -30.48
CA VAL A 420 7.89 -9.66 -31.17
C VAL A 420 8.38 -11.06 -31.52
N ALA A 421 8.26 -12.03 -30.62
CA ALA A 421 8.63 -13.42 -30.89
C ALA A 421 7.80 -14.02 -32.05
N ASN A 422 6.48 -13.78 -32.05
CA ASN A 422 5.59 -14.23 -33.12
C ASN A 422 5.92 -13.58 -34.46
N LEU A 423 6.16 -12.26 -34.48
CA LEU A 423 6.57 -11.55 -35.69
C LEU A 423 7.92 -12.05 -36.20
N SER A 424 8.87 -12.34 -35.32
CA SER A 424 10.18 -12.90 -35.71
C SER A 424 10.03 -14.29 -36.34
N ALA A 425 9.17 -15.14 -35.80
CA ALA A 425 8.87 -16.45 -36.38
C ALA A 425 8.22 -16.30 -37.77
N ALA A 426 7.20 -15.44 -37.90
CA ALA A 426 6.54 -15.18 -39.17
C ALA A 426 7.50 -14.61 -40.22
N LEU A 427 8.41 -13.71 -39.82
CA LEU A 427 9.41 -13.13 -40.72
C LEU A 427 10.35 -14.21 -41.28
N LYS A 428 10.78 -15.16 -40.44
CA LYS A 428 11.60 -16.30 -40.88
C LYS A 428 10.86 -17.20 -41.88
N GLU A 429 9.56 -17.40 -41.71
CA GLU A 429 8.76 -18.18 -42.67
C GLU A 429 8.66 -17.48 -44.03
N VAL A 430 8.48 -16.15 -44.03
CA VAL A 430 8.49 -15.35 -45.25
C VAL A 430 9.86 -15.41 -45.93
N GLU A 431 10.94 -15.22 -45.18
CA GLU A 431 12.31 -15.30 -45.70
C GLU A 431 12.59 -16.66 -46.36
N ASN A 432 12.22 -17.75 -45.71
CA ASN A 432 12.35 -19.10 -46.27
C ASN A 432 11.55 -19.28 -47.56
N SER A 433 10.33 -18.73 -47.61
CA SER A 433 9.47 -18.79 -48.79
C SER A 433 10.04 -17.99 -49.96
N VAL A 434 10.58 -16.79 -49.69
CA VAL A 434 11.24 -15.95 -50.67
C VAL A 434 12.51 -16.62 -51.21
N ASN A 435 13.33 -17.20 -50.35
CA ASN A 435 14.54 -17.90 -50.76
C ASN A 435 14.22 -19.12 -51.64
N LYS A 436 13.15 -19.85 -51.31
CA LYS A 436 12.66 -20.97 -52.14
C LYS A 436 12.16 -20.49 -53.52
N LEU A 437 11.49 -19.34 -53.58
CA LEU A 437 11.06 -18.74 -54.85
C LEU A 437 12.25 -18.26 -55.68
N LEU A 438 13.23 -17.59 -55.05
CA LEU A 438 14.44 -17.13 -55.74
C LEU A 438 15.23 -18.28 -56.37
N GLN A 439 15.30 -19.43 -55.69
CA GLN A 439 15.93 -20.64 -56.24
C GLN A 439 15.22 -21.17 -57.49
N TYR A 440 13.90 -20.95 -57.61
CA TYR A 440 13.10 -21.38 -58.77
C TYR A 440 13.23 -20.42 -59.96
N TYR A 441 13.29 -19.10 -59.72
CA TYR A 441 13.33 -18.09 -60.79
C TYR A 441 14.73 -17.78 -61.34
N LEU A 442 15.81 -18.15 -60.64
CA LEU A 442 17.19 -17.85 -61.05
C LEU A 442 17.85 -18.97 -61.88
N VAL A 443 17.16 -20.07 -62.19
CA VAL A 443 17.68 -21.10 -63.09
C VAL A 443 17.37 -20.69 -64.54
N PRO A 444 18.37 -20.34 -65.36
CA PRO A 444 18.12 -19.97 -66.75
C PRO A 444 17.50 -21.15 -67.50
N HIS A 445 16.36 -20.94 -68.15
CA HIS A 445 15.66 -22.00 -68.89
C HIS A 445 16.57 -22.54 -70.01
N ARG A 446 16.88 -23.84 -69.99
CA ARG A 446 17.64 -24.47 -71.09
C ARG A 446 16.82 -24.55 -72.40
N SER A 447 15.50 -24.60 -72.25
CA SER A 447 14.53 -24.84 -73.33
C SER A 447 13.18 -24.22 -72.92
N CYS A 448 12.27 -24.05 -73.90
CA CYS A 448 10.90 -23.62 -73.64
C CYS A 448 10.08 -24.66 -72.85
N ARG A 449 10.56 -25.92 -72.73
CA ARG A 449 9.84 -27.02 -72.06
C ARG A 449 9.39 -26.72 -70.63
N ASN A 450 10.23 -25.98 -69.89
CA ASN A 450 9.99 -25.64 -68.48
C ASN A 450 9.44 -24.21 -68.30
N VAL A 451 9.05 -23.54 -69.39
CA VAL A 451 8.52 -22.18 -69.33
C VAL A 451 7.03 -22.24 -69.04
N ILE A 452 6.66 -21.87 -67.83
CA ILE A 452 5.26 -21.80 -67.39
C ILE A 452 4.78 -20.35 -67.55
N SER A 453 3.80 -20.13 -68.42
CA SER A 453 3.15 -18.83 -68.61
C SER A 453 1.64 -18.99 -68.82
N ASN A 454 0.89 -17.96 -68.44
CA ASN A 454 -0.53 -17.84 -68.77
C ASN A 454 -0.73 -17.41 -70.23
N GLU A 455 0.26 -16.75 -70.82
CA GLU A 455 0.25 -16.32 -72.21
C GLU A 455 0.62 -17.47 -73.15
N THR A 456 -0.09 -17.60 -74.26
CA THR A 456 0.23 -18.58 -75.31
C THR A 456 1.62 -18.36 -75.89
N ARG A 457 2.05 -17.10 -76.02
CA ARG A 457 3.33 -16.69 -76.57
C ARG A 457 4.07 -15.83 -75.57
N VAL A 458 5.21 -16.30 -75.09
CA VAL A 458 6.04 -15.57 -74.13
C VAL A 458 7.47 -15.50 -74.66
N ILE A 459 8.10 -14.35 -74.50
CA ILE A 459 9.49 -14.15 -74.89
C ILE A 459 10.37 -14.39 -73.67
N VAL A 460 11.35 -15.28 -73.80
CA VAL A 460 12.29 -15.61 -72.72
C VAL A 460 13.72 -15.58 -73.25
N THR A 461 14.68 -15.48 -72.34
CA THR A 461 16.10 -15.65 -72.65
C THR A 461 16.55 -17.01 -72.13
N LEU A 462 17.02 -17.87 -73.03
CA LEU A 462 17.52 -19.19 -72.67
C LEU A 462 18.86 -19.09 -71.92
N SER A 463 19.28 -20.18 -71.28
CA SER A 463 20.58 -20.32 -70.61
C SER A 463 21.79 -20.02 -71.52
N SER A 464 21.62 -20.18 -72.84
CA SER A 464 22.62 -19.81 -73.84
C SER A 464 22.73 -18.30 -74.09
N GLY A 465 21.87 -17.48 -73.49
CA GLY A 465 21.71 -16.06 -73.79
C GLY A 465 20.83 -15.78 -75.01
N LEU A 466 20.35 -16.81 -75.72
CA LEU A 466 19.49 -16.66 -76.88
C LEU A 466 18.08 -16.24 -76.45
N LYS A 467 17.61 -15.10 -76.95
CA LYS A 467 16.23 -14.65 -76.81
C LYS A 467 15.35 -15.43 -77.78
N VAL A 468 14.28 -16.05 -77.28
CA VAL A 468 13.33 -16.86 -78.06
C VAL A 468 11.89 -16.55 -77.69
N MET A 469 10.96 -16.83 -78.61
CA MET A 469 9.52 -16.84 -78.31
C MET A 469 9.05 -18.28 -78.12
N CYS A 470 8.47 -18.56 -76.95
CA CYS A 470 7.94 -19.87 -76.58
C CYS A 470 6.44 -19.98 -76.85
N ASP A 471 5.99 -21.10 -77.42
CA ASP A 471 4.59 -21.54 -77.34
C ASP A 471 4.39 -22.39 -76.08
N THR A 472 3.58 -21.91 -75.15
CA THR A 472 3.33 -22.59 -73.86
C THR A 472 2.05 -23.41 -73.83
N LYS A 473 1.25 -23.44 -74.91
CA LYS A 473 -0.08 -24.06 -74.90
C LYS A 473 -0.28 -25.11 -75.99
N THR A 474 0.18 -24.87 -77.21
CA THR A 474 -0.07 -25.78 -78.34
C THR A 474 0.61 -27.13 -78.12
N ASP A 475 -0.14 -28.23 -78.28
CA ASP A 475 0.37 -29.60 -78.12
C ASP A 475 1.09 -29.84 -76.77
N GLY A 476 0.56 -29.28 -75.67
CA GLY A 476 1.19 -29.39 -74.35
C GLY A 476 2.32 -28.37 -74.10
N GLY A 477 2.56 -27.46 -75.04
CA GLY A 477 3.54 -26.38 -74.90
C GLY A 477 4.99 -26.84 -74.98
N GLY A 478 5.89 -25.94 -74.61
CA GLY A 478 7.33 -26.21 -74.57
C GLY A 478 8.06 -25.95 -75.89
N TRP A 479 7.43 -25.28 -76.86
CA TRP A 479 8.00 -25.11 -78.18
C TRP A 479 8.75 -23.79 -78.32
N ILE A 480 9.94 -23.83 -78.92
CA ILE A 480 10.69 -22.66 -79.40
C ILE A 480 10.23 -22.35 -80.82
N ILE A 481 9.68 -21.17 -81.05
CA ILE A 481 9.27 -20.76 -82.40
C ILE A 481 10.50 -20.30 -83.18
N ILE A 482 10.74 -20.91 -84.33
CA ILE A 482 11.88 -20.63 -85.20
C ILE A 482 11.50 -19.76 -86.41
N GLN A 483 10.24 -19.77 -86.80
CA GLN A 483 9.70 -18.94 -87.88
C GLN A 483 8.24 -18.62 -87.58
N ARG A 484 7.81 -17.39 -87.84
CA ARG A 484 6.43 -16.97 -87.66
C ARG A 484 6.00 -15.96 -88.72
N ARG A 485 4.86 -16.23 -89.36
CA ARG A 485 4.23 -15.44 -90.41
C ARG A 485 2.75 -15.26 -90.07
N ILE A 486 2.29 -14.03 -89.87
CA ILE A 486 0.94 -13.72 -89.38
C ILE A 486 0.28 -12.52 -90.07
N ASN A 487 1.04 -11.63 -90.70
CA ASN A 487 0.50 -10.35 -91.19
C ASN A 487 1.24 -9.75 -92.41
N GLY A 488 2.35 -10.33 -92.85
CA GLY A 488 3.12 -9.86 -94.01
C GLY A 488 3.86 -8.54 -93.79
N LYS A 489 4.07 -8.10 -92.54
CA LYS A 489 4.77 -6.85 -92.23
C LYS A 489 6.29 -6.98 -92.31
N VAL A 490 6.81 -8.19 -92.24
CA VAL A 490 8.24 -8.47 -92.41
C VAL A 490 8.45 -9.10 -93.78
N ASP A 491 9.38 -8.54 -94.53
CA ASP A 491 9.79 -9.10 -95.82
C ASP A 491 10.79 -10.25 -95.59
N PHE A 492 10.48 -11.40 -96.20
CA PHE A 492 11.22 -12.66 -96.11
C PHE A 492 12.05 -12.93 -97.38
N TYR A 493 11.97 -12.08 -98.41
CA TYR A 493 12.87 -12.20 -99.57
C TYR A 493 14.23 -11.57 -99.24
N ARG A 494 15.03 -12.31 -98.46
CA ARG A 494 16.30 -11.86 -97.84
C ARG A 494 17.51 -12.67 -98.30
N GLY A 495 18.70 -12.11 -98.10
CA GLY A 495 19.97 -12.76 -98.43
C GLY A 495 20.47 -13.75 -97.37
N TRP A 496 21.56 -14.45 -97.69
CA TRP A 496 22.17 -15.50 -96.86
C TRP A 496 22.50 -15.04 -95.45
N LYS A 497 23.15 -13.88 -95.34
CA LYS A 497 23.59 -13.34 -94.05
C LYS A 497 22.41 -13.10 -93.10
N GLU A 498 21.31 -12.54 -93.60
CA GLU A 498 20.12 -12.27 -92.79
C GLU A 498 19.43 -13.57 -92.36
N TYR A 499 19.35 -14.56 -93.24
CA TYR A 499 18.81 -15.88 -92.90
C TYR A 499 19.70 -16.65 -91.92
N ARG A 500 21.02 -16.46 -91.97
CA ARG A 500 21.95 -17.00 -90.99
C ARG A 500 21.74 -16.38 -89.62
N ASP A 501 21.76 -15.05 -89.55
CA ASP A 501 21.77 -14.28 -88.30
C ASP A 501 20.37 -14.19 -87.65
N GLY A 502 19.31 -14.25 -88.46
CA GLY A 502 17.92 -14.05 -88.05
C GLY A 502 17.42 -12.62 -88.29
N PHE A 503 16.12 -12.45 -88.45
CA PHE A 503 15.49 -11.16 -88.73
C PHE A 503 14.03 -11.10 -88.26
N GLY A 504 13.47 -9.89 -88.27
CA GLY A 504 12.12 -9.60 -87.79
C GLY A 504 12.09 -9.18 -86.32
N ASP A 505 10.90 -9.09 -85.75
CA ASP A 505 10.69 -8.64 -84.37
C ASP A 505 9.51 -9.37 -83.74
N TYR A 506 9.73 -9.93 -82.55
CA TYR A 506 8.69 -10.54 -81.73
C TYR A 506 7.50 -9.62 -81.46
N ASN A 507 7.71 -8.30 -81.35
CA ASN A 507 6.65 -7.32 -81.11
C ASN A 507 5.77 -7.09 -82.35
N ILE A 508 6.35 -7.19 -83.55
CA ILE A 508 5.61 -7.13 -84.83
C ILE A 508 4.88 -8.46 -85.09
N GLY A 509 5.41 -9.53 -84.48
CA GLY A 509 4.84 -10.88 -84.49
C GLY A 509 5.28 -11.75 -85.66
N GLU A 510 6.15 -11.23 -86.53
CA GLU A 510 6.80 -11.98 -87.62
C GLU A 510 8.31 -11.94 -87.47
N PHE A 511 8.95 -13.11 -87.60
CA PHE A 511 10.40 -13.23 -87.51
C PHE A 511 10.88 -14.57 -88.05
N TYR A 512 12.19 -14.65 -88.31
CA TYR A 512 12.94 -15.87 -88.53
C TYR A 512 14.10 -15.91 -87.53
N LEU A 513 14.23 -16.98 -86.77
CA LEU A 513 15.18 -17.07 -85.65
C LEU A 513 16.65 -17.03 -86.11
N GLY A 514 16.92 -17.42 -87.36
CA GLY A 514 18.26 -17.50 -87.92
C GLY A 514 18.79 -18.93 -87.94
N ASN A 515 19.32 -19.36 -89.08
CA ASN A 515 19.79 -20.73 -89.28
C ASN A 515 20.92 -21.11 -88.31
N GLU A 516 21.79 -20.16 -87.96
CA GLU A 516 22.87 -20.41 -87.00
C GLU A 516 22.33 -20.69 -85.59
N ASN A 517 21.25 -20.00 -85.21
CA ASN A 517 20.58 -20.24 -83.92
C ASN A 517 19.82 -21.57 -83.93
N ILE A 518 19.18 -21.93 -85.05
CA ILE A 518 18.47 -23.21 -85.21
C ILE A 518 19.48 -24.39 -85.21
N PHE A 519 20.62 -24.26 -85.88
CA PHE A 519 21.72 -25.23 -85.83
C PHE A 519 22.22 -25.40 -84.40
N LYS A 520 22.53 -24.32 -83.69
CA LYS A 520 22.99 -24.38 -82.28
C LYS A 520 22.00 -25.12 -81.39
N LEU A 521 20.70 -24.84 -81.51
CA LEU A 521 19.66 -25.55 -80.77
C LEU A 521 19.65 -27.05 -81.13
N THR A 522 19.49 -27.37 -82.43
CA THR A 522 19.32 -28.76 -82.90
C THR A 522 20.60 -29.62 -82.88
N SER A 523 21.78 -29.01 -82.70
CA SER A 523 23.05 -29.72 -82.51
C SER A 523 23.29 -30.21 -81.08
N THR A 524 22.65 -29.57 -80.09
CA THR A 524 22.88 -29.83 -78.66
C THR A 524 21.87 -30.78 -78.02
N GLY A 525 20.79 -31.11 -78.72
CA GLY A 525 19.73 -31.98 -78.23
C GLY A 525 18.91 -32.58 -79.36
N GLN A 526 17.98 -33.46 -79.01
CA GLN A 526 17.00 -34.01 -79.94
C GLN A 526 15.76 -33.11 -79.93
N TYR A 527 15.35 -32.64 -81.10
CA TYR A 527 14.19 -31.76 -81.24
C TYR A 527 13.21 -32.34 -82.24
N ASP A 528 11.93 -32.16 -81.98
CA ASP A 528 10.87 -32.37 -82.97
C ASP A 528 10.50 -31.03 -83.60
N LEU A 529 10.16 -31.02 -84.89
CA LEU A 529 9.62 -29.86 -85.60
C LEU A 529 8.11 -29.96 -85.67
N ARG A 530 7.41 -28.88 -85.34
CA ARG A 530 5.99 -28.69 -85.63
C ARG A 530 5.80 -27.44 -86.47
N ILE A 531 4.92 -27.54 -87.46
CA ILE A 531 4.51 -26.46 -88.35
C ILE A 531 3.01 -26.32 -88.22
N ASP A 532 2.54 -25.19 -87.69
CA ASP A 532 1.13 -24.84 -87.68
C ASP A 532 0.81 -23.91 -88.85
N LEU A 533 -0.33 -24.16 -89.50
CA LEU A 533 -0.76 -23.47 -90.71
C LEU A 533 -2.23 -23.08 -90.61
N GLU A 534 -2.61 -21.96 -91.19
CA GLU A 534 -4.02 -21.62 -91.42
C GLU A 534 -4.27 -21.41 -92.91
N TYR A 535 -5.29 -22.09 -93.44
CA TYR A 535 -5.71 -21.95 -94.83
C TYR A 535 -7.22 -22.07 -94.94
N ASN A 536 -7.86 -21.13 -95.65
CA ASN A 536 -9.32 -21.03 -95.79
C ASN A 536 -10.05 -21.08 -94.44
N ASN A 537 -9.56 -20.30 -93.45
CA ASN A 537 -10.08 -20.23 -92.08
C ASN A 537 -10.08 -21.57 -91.32
N LYS A 538 -9.21 -22.52 -91.71
CA LYS A 538 -9.02 -23.80 -91.03
C LYS A 538 -7.56 -23.96 -90.61
N SER A 539 -7.36 -24.49 -89.41
CA SER A 539 -6.04 -24.76 -88.86
C SER A 539 -5.58 -26.18 -89.22
N TYR A 540 -4.32 -26.30 -89.62
CA TYR A 540 -3.64 -27.54 -89.93
C TYR A 540 -2.30 -27.59 -89.22
N PHE A 541 -1.73 -28.79 -89.08
CA PHE A 541 -0.37 -28.96 -88.61
C PHE A 541 0.35 -30.09 -89.34
N ALA A 542 1.67 -29.95 -89.42
CA ALA A 542 2.61 -30.99 -89.81
C ALA A 542 3.69 -31.08 -88.72
N GLN A 543 4.05 -32.29 -88.34
CA GLN A 543 5.05 -32.55 -87.32
C GLN A 543 6.05 -33.60 -87.81
N TYR A 544 7.32 -33.37 -87.51
CA TYR A 544 8.43 -34.22 -87.91
C TYR A 544 9.29 -34.51 -86.69
N GLU A 545 9.59 -35.78 -86.49
CA GLU A 545 10.55 -36.23 -85.48
C GLU A 545 11.99 -35.80 -85.85
N ASP A 546 12.86 -35.57 -84.86
CA ASP A 546 14.31 -35.46 -85.04
C ASP A 546 14.76 -34.44 -86.11
N ILE A 547 14.29 -33.19 -86.01
CA ILE A 547 14.81 -32.11 -86.85
C ILE A 547 16.27 -31.81 -86.50
N LYS A 548 17.11 -31.74 -87.53
CA LYS A 548 18.42 -31.09 -87.47
C LYS A 548 18.58 -30.12 -88.62
N VAL A 549 19.15 -28.96 -88.31
CA VAL A 549 19.73 -28.06 -89.30
C VAL A 549 21.23 -28.17 -89.11
N LEU A 550 21.98 -28.51 -90.15
CA LEU A 550 23.44 -28.66 -90.03
C LEU A 550 24.16 -27.32 -90.01
N SER A 551 25.49 -27.33 -89.93
CA SER A 551 26.30 -26.12 -89.81
C SER A 551 26.27 -25.26 -91.08
N GLU A 552 26.75 -24.02 -90.99
CA GLU A 552 26.92 -23.15 -92.17
C GLU A 552 27.83 -23.78 -93.24
N THR A 553 28.85 -24.56 -92.83
CA THR A 553 29.73 -25.28 -93.77
C THR A 553 29.03 -26.40 -94.52
N ASP A 554 27.95 -26.93 -93.94
CA ASP A 554 27.05 -27.90 -94.59
C ASP A 554 25.84 -27.20 -95.25
N ASN A 555 25.95 -25.89 -95.53
CA ASN A 555 24.89 -25.06 -96.12
C ASN A 555 23.55 -25.16 -95.38
N PHE A 556 23.56 -25.30 -94.05
CA PHE A 556 22.37 -25.44 -93.22
C PHE A 556 21.42 -26.55 -93.70
N GLN A 557 21.96 -27.68 -94.16
CA GLN A 557 21.17 -28.83 -94.64
C GLN A 557 20.06 -29.21 -93.65
N LEU A 558 18.84 -29.41 -94.15
CA LEU A 558 17.71 -29.89 -93.35
C LEU A 558 17.75 -31.40 -93.24
N GLN A 559 17.61 -31.92 -92.03
CA GLN A 559 17.31 -33.33 -91.76
C GLN A 559 16.04 -33.40 -90.93
N ILE A 560 15.09 -34.21 -91.38
CA ILE A 560 13.83 -34.47 -90.68
C ILE A 560 13.52 -35.97 -90.69
N GLY A 561 12.95 -36.43 -89.59
CA GLY A 561 12.50 -37.79 -89.37
C GLY A 561 11.03 -38.01 -89.78
N LYS A 562 10.34 -38.85 -89.01
CA LYS A 562 9.00 -39.34 -89.34
C LYS A 562 7.95 -38.22 -89.30
N TYR A 563 7.14 -38.13 -90.36
CA TYR A 563 6.01 -37.21 -90.46
C TYR A 563 4.77 -37.71 -89.69
N SER A 564 4.05 -36.76 -89.10
CA SER A 564 2.66 -36.90 -88.63
C SER A 564 1.91 -35.57 -88.81
N GLY A 565 0.58 -35.61 -88.89
CA GLY A 565 -0.25 -34.40 -88.98
C GLY A 565 -1.29 -34.45 -90.11
N ASN A 566 -2.08 -33.38 -90.20
CA ASN A 566 -3.23 -33.27 -91.11
C ASN A 566 -3.03 -32.27 -92.26
N ALA A 567 -1.86 -31.62 -92.36
CA ALA A 567 -1.55 -30.66 -93.43
C ALA A 567 -1.05 -31.31 -94.74
N GLY A 568 -0.75 -32.61 -94.72
CA GLY A 568 -0.04 -33.30 -95.80
C GLY A 568 1.48 -33.06 -95.73
N ASP A 569 2.27 -34.07 -96.09
CA ASP A 569 3.73 -34.05 -95.97
C ASP A 569 4.40 -33.29 -97.12
N SER A 570 4.37 -31.95 -97.05
CA SER A 570 4.93 -31.05 -98.07
C SER A 570 6.36 -30.60 -97.79
N LEU A 571 7.03 -31.18 -96.78
CA LEU A 571 8.45 -30.93 -96.48
C LEU A 571 9.35 -32.13 -96.83
N ARG A 572 8.76 -33.32 -97.08
CA ARG A 572 9.50 -34.53 -97.47
C ARG A 572 10.49 -34.34 -98.61
N ARG A 573 10.11 -33.59 -99.66
CA ARG A 573 11.00 -33.36 -100.82
C ARG A 573 12.21 -32.49 -100.48
N GLN A 574 12.11 -31.69 -99.43
CA GLN A 574 13.15 -30.79 -98.94
C GLN A 574 14.04 -31.45 -97.89
N ASN A 575 13.75 -32.69 -97.47
CA ASN A 575 14.63 -33.44 -96.59
C ASN A 575 15.99 -33.69 -97.25
N ASN A 576 17.08 -33.48 -96.51
CA ASN A 576 18.47 -33.51 -96.94
C ASN A 576 18.85 -32.47 -98.00
N MET A 577 18.02 -31.44 -98.24
CA MET A 577 18.38 -30.35 -99.15
C MET A 577 19.13 -29.25 -98.42
N PHE A 578 20.00 -28.55 -99.16
CA PHE A 578 20.71 -27.38 -98.66
C PHE A 578 19.80 -26.15 -98.68
N PHE A 579 20.08 -25.20 -97.80
CA PHE A 579 19.35 -23.94 -97.77
C PHE A 579 19.81 -23.05 -98.93
N SER A 580 18.89 -22.38 -99.62
CA SER A 580 19.19 -21.44 -100.72
C SER A 580 18.50 -20.10 -100.50
N THR A 581 19.18 -19.02 -100.86
CA THR A 581 18.72 -17.62 -100.78
C THR A 581 18.90 -16.93 -102.12
N LEU A 582 18.37 -15.71 -102.26
CA LEU A 582 18.46 -14.92 -103.49
C LEU A 582 19.90 -14.67 -103.98
N ASP A 583 20.87 -14.72 -103.07
CA ASP A 583 22.30 -14.46 -103.26
C ASP A 583 23.20 -15.69 -103.08
N ARG A 584 22.64 -16.86 -102.73
CA ARG A 584 23.38 -18.12 -102.59
C ARG A 584 22.53 -19.30 -103.05
N ASP A 585 22.89 -19.82 -104.20
CA ASP A 585 22.24 -20.97 -104.82
C ASP A 585 22.93 -22.27 -104.38
N ASN A 586 22.22 -23.08 -103.60
CA ASN A 586 22.63 -24.43 -103.20
C ASN A 586 21.56 -25.47 -103.55
N ASP A 587 20.60 -25.14 -104.42
CA ASP A 587 19.55 -26.09 -104.81
C ASP A 587 20.07 -27.04 -105.92
N ILE A 588 19.23 -28.00 -106.33
CA ILE A 588 19.61 -29.06 -107.29
C ILE A 588 19.18 -28.67 -108.72
N ASP A 589 18.43 -27.57 -108.89
CA ASP A 589 18.04 -27.11 -110.21
C ASP A 589 19.29 -26.62 -110.98
N ASN A 590 19.46 -27.11 -112.20
CA ASN A 590 20.66 -26.80 -113.00
C ASN A 590 20.45 -25.58 -113.90
N ILE A 591 19.28 -24.94 -113.85
CA ILE A 591 18.85 -23.90 -114.79
C ILE A 591 18.58 -22.59 -114.04
N ASP A 592 17.76 -22.62 -113.01
CA ASP A 592 17.30 -21.43 -112.29
C ASP A 592 17.60 -21.54 -110.80
N ASN A 593 18.02 -20.43 -110.16
CA ASN A 593 18.02 -20.33 -108.71
C ASN A 593 16.57 -20.30 -108.19
N CYS A 594 16.16 -21.36 -107.48
CA CYS A 594 14.79 -21.51 -106.98
C CYS A 594 14.39 -20.37 -106.03
N ALA A 595 15.31 -19.86 -105.22
CA ALA A 595 15.04 -18.76 -104.30
C ALA A 595 14.69 -17.46 -105.04
N GLN A 596 15.39 -17.16 -106.13
CA GLN A 596 15.07 -16.01 -106.99
C GLN A 596 13.75 -16.19 -107.73
N LYS A 597 13.51 -17.39 -108.26
CA LYS A 597 12.29 -17.71 -109.04
C LYS A 597 11.03 -17.66 -108.18
N TYR A 598 11.12 -18.10 -106.92
CA TYR A 598 9.99 -18.32 -106.02
C TYR A 598 9.94 -17.35 -104.82
N LEU A 599 10.73 -16.29 -104.85
CA LEU A 599 10.65 -15.12 -103.95
C LEU A 599 10.68 -15.47 -102.46
N GLY A 600 11.55 -16.41 -102.08
CA GLY A 600 11.76 -16.81 -100.70
C GLY A 600 13.11 -17.47 -100.52
N ALA A 601 13.46 -17.79 -99.27
CA ALA A 601 14.60 -18.66 -98.98
C ALA A 601 14.14 -19.91 -98.25
N TRP A 602 14.64 -21.05 -98.70
CA TRP A 602 14.19 -22.35 -98.24
C TRP A 602 15.21 -23.44 -98.52
N TRP A 603 14.95 -24.63 -97.99
CA TRP A 603 15.64 -25.86 -98.39
C TRP A 603 15.11 -26.33 -99.75
N TYR A 604 15.40 -25.56 -100.81
CA TYR A 604 14.92 -25.85 -102.16
C TYR A 604 15.61 -27.10 -102.74
N LYS A 605 14.84 -27.87 -103.52
CA LYS A 605 15.33 -28.99 -104.34
C LYS A 605 15.33 -28.59 -105.82
N ASP A 606 14.19 -28.78 -106.49
CA ASP A 606 13.97 -28.55 -107.93
C ASP A 606 12.48 -28.24 -108.26
N CYS A 607 11.75 -27.35 -107.58
CA CYS A 607 12.19 -26.42 -106.54
C CYS A 607 11.57 -26.73 -105.17
N HIS A 608 10.24 -26.84 -105.02
CA HIS A 608 9.64 -27.08 -103.69
C HIS A 608 8.22 -27.64 -103.71
N ASP A 609 7.86 -28.35 -102.63
CA ASP A 609 6.48 -28.65 -102.22
C ASP A 609 5.97 -27.68 -101.14
N SER A 610 6.87 -26.93 -100.49
CA SER A 610 6.55 -25.94 -99.47
C SER A 610 7.48 -24.75 -99.60
N ASN A 611 6.93 -23.55 -99.40
CA ASN A 611 7.63 -22.29 -99.51
C ASN A 611 7.12 -21.33 -98.43
N LEU A 612 7.18 -21.71 -97.15
CA LEU A 612 6.58 -20.93 -96.05
C LEU A 612 7.26 -19.57 -95.83
N ASN A 613 8.44 -19.38 -96.41
CA ASN A 613 9.19 -18.13 -96.47
C ASN A 613 8.96 -17.33 -97.75
N GLY A 614 8.09 -17.79 -98.65
CA GLY A 614 7.69 -17.05 -99.84
C GLY A 614 6.94 -15.76 -99.52
N GLN A 615 6.57 -15.05 -100.58
CA GLN A 615 5.93 -13.74 -100.47
C GLN A 615 4.52 -13.87 -99.88
N TRP A 616 4.26 -13.11 -98.81
CA TRP A 616 2.99 -13.14 -98.08
C TRP A 616 1.81 -12.82 -99.00
N GLY A 617 0.81 -13.70 -99.06
CA GLY A 617 -0.42 -13.50 -99.82
C GLY A 617 -0.28 -13.57 -101.35
N ASN A 618 0.91 -13.89 -101.88
CA ASN A 618 1.10 -14.03 -103.33
C ASN A 618 0.46 -15.33 -103.84
N LYS A 619 -0.35 -15.22 -104.90
CA LYS A 619 -1.05 -16.35 -105.55
C LYS A 619 -0.45 -16.77 -106.89
N SER A 620 0.65 -16.13 -107.28
CA SER A 620 1.42 -16.52 -108.46
C SER A 620 2.07 -17.88 -108.20
N PHE A 621 2.15 -18.71 -109.25
CA PHE A 621 2.67 -20.06 -109.17
C PHE A 621 4.00 -20.16 -108.40
N GLY A 622 3.96 -20.80 -107.22
CA GLY A 622 5.08 -21.11 -106.33
C GLY A 622 5.69 -19.92 -105.57
N LYS A 623 5.17 -18.70 -105.73
CA LYS A 623 5.77 -17.48 -105.14
C LYS A 623 5.19 -17.11 -103.77
N GLY A 624 4.12 -17.77 -103.35
CA GLY A 624 3.40 -17.51 -102.12
C GLY A 624 3.95 -18.27 -100.92
N MET A 625 3.27 -18.16 -99.78
CA MET A 625 3.49 -19.10 -98.68
C MET A 625 2.81 -20.43 -98.98
N ASN A 626 3.44 -21.22 -99.83
CA ASN A 626 2.87 -22.45 -100.36
C ASN A 626 3.09 -23.62 -99.39
N TRP A 627 2.08 -24.48 -99.27
CA TRP A 627 2.16 -25.81 -98.69
C TRP A 627 1.35 -26.75 -99.59
N TYR A 628 2.02 -27.60 -100.37
CA TYR A 628 1.42 -28.32 -101.49
C TYR A 628 0.12 -29.06 -101.12
N GLY A 629 0.11 -29.76 -99.98
CA GLY A 629 -1.07 -30.48 -99.48
C GLY A 629 -2.30 -29.61 -99.20
N LEU A 630 -2.15 -28.29 -99.12
CA LEU A 630 -3.23 -27.33 -98.84
C LEU A 630 -3.46 -26.36 -100.01
N THR A 631 -2.40 -25.68 -100.45
CA THR A 631 -2.48 -24.57 -101.41
C THR A 631 -2.09 -24.97 -102.83
N GLN A 632 -1.52 -26.15 -103.01
CA GLN A 632 -0.70 -26.47 -104.19
C GLN A 632 0.34 -25.36 -104.39
N TRP A 633 0.52 -24.85 -105.61
CA TRP A 633 1.43 -23.74 -105.92
C TRP A 633 0.71 -22.42 -106.24
N SER A 634 -0.62 -22.40 -106.26
CA SER A 634 -1.39 -21.27 -106.83
C SER A 634 -2.12 -20.41 -105.79
N ASP A 635 -1.86 -20.65 -104.51
CA ASP A 635 -2.44 -19.89 -103.39
C ASP A 635 -1.48 -19.85 -102.21
N SER A 636 -1.77 -19.04 -101.20
CA SER A 636 -0.92 -18.86 -100.02
C SER A 636 -1.69 -19.19 -98.75
N VAL A 637 -1.03 -19.84 -97.78
CA VAL A 637 -1.57 -19.93 -96.42
C VAL A 637 -1.63 -18.52 -95.80
N THR A 638 -2.56 -18.32 -94.87
CA THR A 638 -2.79 -17.03 -94.18
C THR A 638 -2.14 -16.96 -92.81
N PHE A 639 -1.53 -18.05 -92.34
CA PHE A 639 -0.71 -18.12 -91.14
C PHE A 639 0.29 -19.26 -91.31
N SER A 640 1.51 -19.06 -90.84
CA SER A 640 2.48 -20.14 -90.69
C SER A 640 3.34 -19.91 -89.48
N GLU A 641 3.60 -20.98 -88.76
CA GLU A 641 4.56 -20.97 -87.68
C GLU A 641 5.32 -22.28 -87.60
N MET A 642 6.64 -22.21 -87.68
CA MET A 642 7.52 -23.34 -87.44
C MET A 642 8.10 -23.24 -86.05
N LYS A 643 8.10 -24.34 -85.31
CA LYS A 643 8.59 -24.40 -83.94
C LYS A 643 9.20 -25.75 -83.62
N ILE A 644 10.21 -25.74 -82.76
CA ILE A 644 10.95 -26.92 -82.36
C ILE A 644 10.80 -27.16 -80.86
N ARG A 645 10.74 -28.41 -80.44
CA ARG A 645 10.64 -28.75 -79.02
C ARG A 645 11.58 -29.89 -78.70
N GLU A 646 12.34 -29.70 -77.62
CA GLU A 646 13.25 -30.72 -77.11
C GLU A 646 12.46 -31.96 -76.71
N ARG A 647 12.93 -33.12 -77.17
CA ARG A 647 12.40 -34.44 -76.81
C ARG A 647 12.94 -34.81 -75.42
N GLU A 648 12.07 -35.36 -74.58
CA GLU A 648 12.43 -35.83 -73.23
C GLU A 648 13.30 -37.08 -73.26
#